data_AF-A0A8J7N265-F1
#
_entry.id   AF-A0A8J7N265-F1
#
_cell.length_a   1.000
_cell.length_b   1.000
_cell.length_c   1.000
_cell.angle_alpha   90.00
_cell.angle_beta   90.00
_cell.angle_gamma   90.00
#
_symmetry.space_group_name_H-M   'P 1'
#
loop_
_entity.id
_entity.type
_entity.pdbx_description
1 polymer ?
#
loop_
_entity_poly.entity_id
_entity_poly.type
_entity_poly.pdbx_seq_one_letter_code
_entity_poly.pdbx_strand_id
1 'polypeptide(L)'
;MDNNIKRWMGATICCFMLGSGQGIIAQKVVFPQTQQAGTASIAVDGNEYTLKNNLLTAKFVKQDGSLFFNGCEEMNLKAGTELFKVVLGDGTTFTSSQMTLQSVEEEELTGNAAAAKGSDRFNGKALKAVFKKDKLNVTWHAVLRDGSHYLRTTLEVTADDDQAMQSITPMIYNVDNEAAKTVPVVVGNTRGALLASNKIFAGLETPMGVNSAQVSNAGMDSFTPTGWNSSSFNWEPGDELPEDIRKSEIKVDNNTVSPDDVMGTRGYVSFRKAGTQTLTFQYTSGSHRLDIVGVDVVDGNGTVLAKDYHGGFTGGQKKDNVYTLDIPKAGAYVLRYFVAGTKRSDFSSNGTITFSEKIGVPVVLYDLVAEKTEKAQAAQHKALADGTEATTTETPVIYDRSDWTITADGWNADNGTGKVEAMIDGKTNTYWHSDYTNNNQDMPHWFMVDMKKAQKVGAVGIVTRQAAVGVNGHIKDYEIWTGTDANSLTKQTEGTLTYSLDEEWINLPQQVDAQYVKVVIKSAQNNRKFACCAEFRVASANPNADVPLTTFEIDEPVSRQWTPDSWTVVESDKIPYKVVEQDETYPNIYAKTMNVRFNEDKGTLNVAFNYQSGSNRLNIVGVDLLDASGSVVTANYHAGFTGTAKNENEYTLSIPNKGDYTLRMMVSKKTEALTSSGTIKLSYTKIDTLHMLAPTEVPMQGYWRRNTTLKKGTTWEVSSVVGLVAPGQQRRSFLAYSERERAVPWRPFTLYNSWYELNIDRNNAVGNNGVYDASDPNNTKGDYSANMTSDQCVNVMNQWKTKFYDVYGKAPYAFVWDDGWDAYGTWT
;
A
#
# COMPACT_ATOMS: atom_id res chain seq x y z
N MET A 1 2.00 47.75 -38.43
CA MET A 1 1.11 46.59 -38.34
C MET A 1 1.94 45.42 -37.86
N ASP A 2 1.30 44.57 -37.06
CA ASP A 2 1.74 43.24 -36.59
C ASP A 2 2.46 43.06 -35.25
N ASN A 3 1.85 42.11 -34.50
CA ASN A 3 2.41 41.18 -33.51
C ASN A 3 2.53 41.53 -32.02
N ASN A 4 1.72 42.46 -31.48
CA ASN A 4 1.64 42.64 -30.01
C ASN A 4 0.24 42.57 -29.36
N ILE A 5 -0.83 42.18 -30.08
CA ILE A 5 -2.22 42.16 -29.55
C ILE A 5 -2.84 40.75 -29.53
N LYS A 6 -2.11 39.72 -29.06
CA LYS A 6 -2.70 38.38 -28.78
C LYS A 6 -2.31 37.74 -27.45
N ARG A 7 -1.59 38.44 -26.56
CA ARG A 7 -1.14 37.91 -25.26
C ARG A 7 -1.88 38.46 -24.02
N TRP A 8 -2.94 39.26 -24.20
CA TRP A 8 -3.65 39.94 -23.09
C TRP A 8 -5.15 39.57 -22.94
N MET A 9 -5.57 38.38 -23.39
CA MET A 9 -6.96 37.89 -23.22
C MET A 9 -7.09 36.66 -22.32
N GLY A 10 -6.16 36.45 -21.38
CA GLY A 10 -6.16 35.28 -20.49
C GLY A 10 -6.29 35.54 -18.99
N ALA A 11 -6.50 36.78 -18.53
CA ALA A 11 -6.34 37.12 -17.10
C ALA A 11 -7.34 38.15 -16.52
N THR A 12 -8.51 38.35 -17.13
CA THR A 12 -9.43 39.41 -16.66
C THR A 12 -10.89 38.99 -16.63
N ILE A 13 -11.26 38.00 -15.81
CA ILE A 13 -12.63 37.86 -15.26
C ILE A 13 -12.50 37.29 -13.84
N CYS A 14 -12.22 38.15 -12.84
CA CYS A 14 -12.43 37.79 -11.42
C CYS A 14 -12.59 38.98 -10.46
N CYS A 15 -12.57 40.23 -10.91
CA CYS A 15 -12.72 41.36 -9.99
C CYS A 15 -13.56 42.46 -10.62
N PHE A 16 -14.88 42.45 -10.41
CA PHE A 16 -15.69 43.67 -10.26
C PHE A 16 -17.07 43.30 -9.69
N MET A 17 -17.23 43.43 -8.37
CA MET A 17 -18.49 43.83 -7.76
C MET A 17 -18.17 44.84 -6.67
N LEU A 18 -18.38 46.13 -6.96
CA LEU A 18 -18.34 47.24 -6.01
C LEU A 18 -19.70 47.95 -6.03
N GLY A 19 -20.26 48.12 -4.84
CA GLY A 19 -21.43 48.95 -4.52
C GLY A 19 -22.72 48.12 -4.33
N SER A 20 -23.24 47.89 -3.12
CA SER A 20 -23.45 48.84 -2.03
C SER A 20 -23.74 48.13 -0.69
N GLY A 21 -23.41 48.77 0.42
CA GLY A 21 -23.97 48.49 1.75
C GLY A 21 -23.17 47.53 2.63
N GLN A 22 -22.72 48.01 3.79
CA GLN A 22 -21.94 47.29 4.78
C GLN A 22 -22.63 46.00 5.25
N GLY A 23 -21.91 44.86 5.25
CA GLY A 23 -22.42 43.66 5.92
C GLY A 23 -21.90 42.29 5.49
N ILE A 24 -20.69 42.09 4.92
CA ILE A 24 -20.17 40.73 4.69
C ILE A 24 -18.65 40.69 4.88
N ILE A 25 -18.16 40.30 6.05
CA ILE A 25 -16.81 39.74 6.17
C ILE A 25 -16.90 38.27 5.72
N ALA A 26 -16.58 38.08 4.44
CA ALA A 26 -16.23 36.88 3.70
C ALA A 26 -16.54 35.48 4.29
N GLN A 27 -17.47 34.80 3.63
CA GLN A 27 -17.37 33.35 3.40
C GLN A 27 -16.05 33.11 2.65
N LYS A 28 -14.99 32.68 3.35
CA LYS A 28 -13.61 32.71 2.84
C LYS A 28 -13.39 31.77 1.64
N VAL A 29 -14.26 30.77 1.45
CA VAL A 29 -14.32 29.88 0.29
C VAL A 29 -15.78 29.69 -0.11
N VAL A 30 -16.16 30.26 -1.26
CA VAL A 30 -17.51 30.15 -1.84
C VAL A 30 -17.61 28.85 -2.64
N PHE A 31 -18.80 28.25 -2.72
CA PHE A 31 -19.04 27.09 -3.58
C PHE A 31 -18.71 27.48 -5.04
N PRO A 32 -17.79 26.77 -5.74
CA PRO A 32 -17.09 27.32 -6.89
C PRO A 32 -17.88 27.17 -8.21
N GLN A 33 -19.07 27.77 -8.25
CA GLN A 33 -19.92 27.85 -9.44
C GLN A 33 -20.80 29.11 -9.43
N THR A 34 -21.41 29.44 -10.57
CA THR A 34 -22.21 30.68 -10.71
C THR A 34 -23.48 30.66 -9.85
N GLN A 35 -24.21 29.55 -9.82
CA GLN A 35 -25.42 29.41 -9.02
C GLN A 35 -25.08 29.08 -7.57
N GLN A 36 -25.59 29.88 -6.64
CA GLN A 36 -25.38 29.70 -5.20
C GLN A 36 -26.66 29.19 -4.52
N ALA A 37 -26.51 28.52 -3.37
CA ALA A 37 -27.58 27.88 -2.61
C ALA A 37 -28.72 28.81 -2.18
N GLY A 38 -28.43 30.08 -1.86
CA GLY A 38 -29.45 31.01 -1.36
C GLY A 38 -30.03 30.58 0.00
N THR A 39 -31.28 30.94 0.27
CA THR A 39 -31.96 30.69 1.54
C THR A 39 -32.55 29.28 1.59
N ALA A 40 -32.43 28.60 2.73
CA ALA A 40 -33.03 27.31 2.97
C ALA A 40 -34.53 27.46 3.28
N SER A 41 -35.31 26.51 2.78
CA SER A 41 -36.75 26.42 3.02
C SER A 41 -37.15 24.98 3.27
N ILE A 42 -38.25 24.80 3.99
CA ILE A 42 -38.91 23.52 4.19
C ILE A 42 -40.36 23.66 3.71
N ALA A 43 -40.88 22.63 3.06
CA ALA A 43 -42.25 22.56 2.59
C ALA A 43 -42.83 21.19 2.94
N VAL A 44 -44.08 21.17 3.38
CA VAL A 44 -44.80 19.94 3.75
C VAL A 44 -46.02 19.80 2.86
N ASP A 45 -46.15 18.64 2.22
CA ASP A 45 -47.31 18.27 1.41
C ASP A 45 -47.79 16.86 1.82
N GLY A 46 -48.85 16.81 2.61
CA GLY A 46 -49.37 15.57 3.19
C GLY A 46 -48.32 14.85 4.05
N ASN A 47 -47.80 13.74 3.53
CA ASN A 47 -46.79 12.92 4.19
C ASN A 47 -45.35 13.16 3.66
N GLU A 48 -45.17 14.06 2.68
CA GLU A 48 -43.85 14.41 2.14
C GLU A 48 -43.33 15.72 2.75
N TYR A 49 -42.05 15.69 3.16
CA TYR A 49 -41.31 16.81 3.70
C TYR A 49 -40.17 17.12 2.74
N THR A 50 -40.10 18.34 2.24
CA THR A 50 -39.11 18.79 1.26
C THR A 50 -38.24 19.88 1.87
N LEU A 51 -36.97 19.57 2.11
CA LEU A 51 -35.95 20.51 2.56
C LEU A 51 -35.13 20.97 1.35
N LYS A 52 -35.20 22.25 1.00
CA LYS A 52 -34.65 22.74 -0.29
C LYS A 52 -34.03 24.13 -0.23
N ASN A 53 -33.19 24.40 -1.20
CA ASN A 53 -32.70 25.73 -1.54
C ASN A 53 -32.53 25.82 -3.08
N ASN A 54 -31.77 26.79 -3.59
CA ASN A 54 -31.60 26.97 -5.03
C ASN A 54 -30.69 25.91 -5.70
N LEU A 55 -30.04 25.02 -4.95
CA LEU A 55 -29.09 24.02 -5.45
C LEU A 55 -29.50 22.57 -5.22
N LEU A 56 -30.28 22.29 -4.18
CA LEU A 56 -30.65 20.93 -3.82
C LEU A 56 -32.05 20.87 -3.23
N THR A 57 -32.72 19.75 -3.50
CA THR A 57 -34.05 19.42 -3.00
C THR A 57 -34.01 18.03 -2.37
N ALA A 58 -33.93 17.96 -1.04
CA ALA A 58 -33.95 16.70 -0.30
C ALA A 58 -35.37 16.40 0.19
N LYS A 59 -35.87 15.21 -0.14
CA LYS A 59 -37.23 14.80 0.21
C LYS A 59 -37.21 13.69 1.26
N PHE A 60 -38.25 13.67 2.10
CA PHE A 60 -38.50 12.64 3.10
C PHE A 60 -39.98 12.30 3.08
N VAL A 61 -40.33 11.04 3.26
CA VAL A 61 -41.73 10.59 3.21
C VAL A 61 -42.08 9.79 4.46
N LYS A 62 -43.20 10.14 5.07
CA LYS A 62 -43.80 9.36 6.15
C LYS A 62 -44.69 8.28 5.55
N GLN A 63 -44.27 7.02 5.68
CA GLN A 63 -44.97 5.87 5.16
C GLN A 63 -44.92 4.73 6.17
N ASP A 64 -46.03 3.99 6.30
CA ASP A 64 -46.13 2.80 7.15
C ASP A 64 -45.69 3.04 8.62
N GLY A 65 -46.01 4.23 9.13
CA GLY A 65 -45.68 4.63 10.51
C GLY A 65 -44.21 5.00 10.75
N SER A 66 -43.38 5.05 9.71
CA SER A 66 -41.97 5.48 9.78
C SER A 66 -41.68 6.63 8.80
N LEU A 67 -40.48 7.20 8.88
CA LEU A 67 -39.95 8.23 7.98
C LEU A 67 -38.78 7.66 7.18
N PHE A 68 -38.77 7.90 5.88
CA PHE A 68 -37.72 7.45 4.95
C PHE A 68 -37.16 8.60 4.14
N PHE A 69 -35.91 8.47 3.69
CA PHE A 69 -35.36 9.38 2.70
C PHE A 69 -35.99 9.11 1.34
N ASN A 70 -36.57 10.14 0.73
CA ASN A 70 -37.32 10.06 -0.53
C ASN A 70 -36.55 10.68 -1.71
N GLY A 71 -35.22 10.76 -1.61
CA GLY A 71 -34.33 11.13 -2.70
C GLY A 71 -33.86 12.59 -2.67
N CYS A 72 -32.82 12.85 -3.48
CA CYS A 72 -32.35 14.19 -3.83
C CYS A 72 -31.79 14.14 -5.26
N GLU A 73 -32.57 14.68 -6.20
CA GLU A 73 -32.29 14.57 -7.63
C GLU A 73 -30.97 15.25 -8.00
N GLU A 74 -30.71 16.44 -7.44
CA GLU A 74 -29.52 17.22 -7.77
C GLU A 74 -28.23 16.54 -7.32
N MET A 75 -28.31 15.70 -6.28
CA MET A 75 -27.22 14.84 -5.79
C MET A 75 -27.24 13.42 -6.40
N ASN A 76 -28.21 13.11 -7.26
CA ASN A 76 -28.44 11.77 -7.82
C ASN A 76 -28.60 10.68 -6.74
N LEU A 77 -29.27 11.02 -5.62
CA LEU A 77 -29.58 10.08 -4.55
C LEU A 77 -30.99 9.54 -4.71
N LYS A 78 -31.14 8.22 -4.76
CA LYS A 78 -32.44 7.54 -4.92
C LYS A 78 -33.26 7.56 -3.64
N ALA A 79 -34.57 7.45 -3.81
CA ALA A 79 -35.54 7.28 -2.73
C ALA A 79 -35.48 5.88 -2.10
N GLY A 80 -36.04 5.75 -0.89
CA GLY A 80 -36.33 4.47 -0.23
C GLY A 80 -35.27 4.00 0.77
N THR A 81 -34.34 4.87 1.19
CA THR A 81 -33.33 4.50 2.19
C THR A 81 -33.80 4.79 3.62
N GLU A 82 -33.37 3.94 4.54
CA GLU A 82 -33.51 4.14 5.99
C GLU A 82 -32.73 5.38 6.43
N LEU A 83 -33.21 6.07 7.47
CA LEU A 83 -32.52 7.24 8.00
C LEU A 83 -31.29 6.84 8.80
N PHE A 84 -31.35 5.71 9.51
CA PHE A 84 -30.22 5.16 10.25
C PHE A 84 -30.40 3.67 10.59
N LYS A 85 -29.31 3.04 11.01
CA LYS A 85 -29.26 1.67 11.54
C LYS A 85 -28.48 1.64 12.86
N VAL A 86 -28.92 0.79 13.78
CA VAL A 86 -28.29 0.56 15.10
C VAL A 86 -27.91 -0.91 15.24
N VAL A 87 -26.74 -1.16 15.84
CA VAL A 87 -26.32 -2.48 16.30
C VAL A 87 -25.98 -2.44 17.79
N LEU A 88 -26.66 -3.25 18.59
CA LEU A 88 -26.45 -3.35 20.02
C LEU A 88 -25.23 -4.23 20.35
N GLY A 89 -24.78 -4.18 21.61
CA GLY A 89 -23.61 -4.93 22.07
C GLY A 89 -23.74 -6.45 21.97
N ASP A 90 -24.97 -6.97 21.93
CA ASP A 90 -25.29 -8.40 21.75
C ASP A 90 -25.40 -8.81 20.26
N GLY A 91 -25.22 -7.87 19.32
CA GLY A 91 -25.37 -8.09 17.89
C GLY A 91 -26.78 -7.85 17.35
N THR A 92 -27.77 -7.58 18.20
CA THR A 92 -29.12 -7.23 17.77
C THR A 92 -29.07 -6.01 16.86
N THR A 93 -29.70 -6.12 15.70
CA THR A 93 -29.61 -5.13 14.62
C THR A 93 -31.01 -4.67 14.22
N PHE A 94 -31.20 -3.36 14.09
CA PHE A 94 -32.44 -2.79 13.58
C PHE A 94 -32.24 -1.44 12.89
N THR A 95 -33.20 -1.04 12.06
CA THR A 95 -33.23 0.23 11.31
C THR A 95 -34.24 1.22 11.90
N SER A 96 -34.23 2.46 11.40
CA SER A 96 -35.20 3.50 11.79
C SER A 96 -36.66 3.04 11.67
N SER A 97 -37.02 2.32 10.61
CA SER A 97 -38.39 1.82 10.41
C SER A 97 -38.84 0.73 11.39
N GLN A 98 -37.89 0.11 12.09
CA GLN A 98 -38.16 -0.88 13.12
C GLN A 98 -38.23 -0.28 14.54
N MET A 99 -38.12 1.04 14.64
CA MET A 99 -38.39 1.83 15.85
C MET A 99 -39.77 2.50 15.74
N THR A 100 -40.38 2.84 16.86
CA THR A 100 -41.61 3.63 16.87
C THR A 100 -41.29 5.10 16.63
N LEU A 101 -41.74 5.65 15.50
CA LEU A 101 -41.69 7.09 15.21
C LEU A 101 -42.68 7.84 16.11
N GLN A 102 -42.16 8.66 17.03
CA GLN A 102 -42.94 9.42 18.00
C GLN A 102 -43.43 10.74 17.41
N SER A 103 -42.55 11.50 16.76
CA SER A 103 -42.89 12.79 16.15
C SER A 103 -42.04 13.06 14.92
N VAL A 104 -42.56 13.94 14.04
CA VAL A 104 -41.83 14.59 12.94
C VAL A 104 -42.17 16.07 13.02
N GLU A 105 -41.15 16.92 13.12
CA GLU A 105 -41.27 18.35 13.42
C GLU A 105 -40.40 19.17 12.46
N GLU A 106 -40.92 20.32 12.03
CA GLU A 106 -40.15 21.34 11.33
C GLU A 106 -39.46 22.25 12.35
N GLU A 107 -38.19 22.58 12.13
CA GLU A 107 -37.44 23.47 13.02
C GLU A 107 -36.81 24.65 12.28
N GLU A 108 -37.00 25.83 12.85
CA GLU A 108 -36.33 27.07 12.45
C GLU A 108 -34.96 27.16 13.13
N LEU A 109 -33.89 27.20 12.35
CA LEU A 109 -32.54 27.35 12.87
C LEU A 109 -32.16 28.83 12.83
N THR A 110 -32.01 29.44 14.00
CA THR A 110 -31.54 30.83 14.10
C THR A 110 -30.01 30.87 14.09
N GLY A 111 -29.44 31.74 13.25
CA GLY A 111 -28.00 31.97 13.17
C GLY A 111 -27.49 32.72 14.39
N ASN A 112 -26.35 32.29 14.94
CA ASN A 112 -25.64 32.98 16.00
C ASN A 112 -24.34 33.59 15.45
N ALA A 113 -24.31 34.91 15.29
CA ALA A 113 -23.14 35.63 14.76
C ALA A 113 -21.83 35.38 15.55
N ALA A 114 -21.93 35.01 16.84
CA ALA A 114 -20.79 34.71 17.70
C ALA A 114 -20.37 33.23 17.68
N ALA A 115 -21.06 32.35 16.94
CA ALA A 115 -20.73 30.93 16.89
C ALA A 115 -19.31 30.71 16.34
N ALA A 116 -18.56 29.79 16.97
CA ALA A 116 -17.23 29.42 16.50
C ALA A 116 -17.32 28.77 15.10
N LYS A 117 -18.20 27.78 14.98
CA LYS A 117 -18.49 27.09 13.72
C LYS A 117 -19.19 28.02 12.73
N GLY A 118 -18.67 28.12 11.51
CA GLY A 118 -19.15 29.06 10.50
C GLY A 118 -20.63 28.82 10.12
N SER A 119 -21.05 27.56 9.98
CA SER A 119 -22.42 27.19 9.57
C SER A 119 -23.48 27.61 10.59
N ASP A 120 -23.16 27.63 11.89
CA ASP A 120 -24.10 28.02 12.95
C ASP A 120 -24.35 29.54 13.00
N ARG A 121 -23.58 30.33 12.25
CA ARG A 121 -23.81 31.78 12.11
C ARG A 121 -24.96 32.13 11.17
N PHE A 122 -25.42 31.16 10.39
CA PHE A 122 -26.46 31.36 9.38
C PHE A 122 -27.78 30.76 9.85
N ASN A 123 -28.88 31.37 9.40
CA ASN A 123 -30.20 30.78 9.59
C ASN A 123 -30.30 29.47 8.78
N GLY A 124 -31.38 28.72 8.98
CA GLY A 124 -31.64 27.52 8.21
C GLY A 124 -32.94 26.85 8.64
N LYS A 125 -33.17 25.67 8.08
CA LYS A 125 -34.29 24.80 8.41
C LYS A 125 -33.78 23.41 8.77
N ALA A 126 -34.50 22.73 9.65
CA ALA A 126 -34.30 21.31 9.88
C ALA A 126 -35.62 20.55 9.87
N LEU A 127 -35.55 19.29 9.48
CA LEU A 127 -36.58 18.30 9.73
C LEU A 127 -36.11 17.41 10.86
N LYS A 128 -36.86 17.35 11.95
CA LYS A 128 -36.56 16.55 13.14
C LYS A 128 -37.51 15.37 13.23
N ALA A 129 -37.01 14.22 13.62
CA ALA A 129 -37.81 13.05 13.92
C ALA A 129 -37.32 12.35 15.19
N VAL A 130 -38.24 11.95 16.06
CA VAL A 130 -37.94 11.26 17.32
C VAL A 130 -38.37 9.81 17.22
N PHE A 131 -37.44 8.89 17.47
CA PHE A 131 -37.67 7.45 17.43
C PHE A 131 -37.45 6.82 18.79
N LYS A 132 -38.27 5.84 19.15
CA LYS A 132 -38.13 5.06 20.38
C LYS A 132 -38.21 3.57 20.12
N LYS A 133 -37.32 2.80 20.74
CA LYS A 133 -37.37 1.33 20.78
C LYS A 133 -36.75 0.84 22.08
N ASP A 134 -37.50 0.06 22.84
CA ASP A 134 -37.08 -0.44 24.14
C ASP A 134 -36.59 0.72 25.04
N LYS A 135 -35.33 0.69 25.48
CA LYS A 135 -34.70 1.75 26.28
C LYS A 135 -33.96 2.80 25.46
N LEU A 136 -33.94 2.72 24.13
CA LEU A 136 -33.24 3.66 23.26
C LEU A 136 -34.18 4.73 22.71
N ASN A 137 -33.71 5.98 22.75
CA ASN A 137 -34.34 7.12 22.10
C ASN A 137 -33.34 7.75 21.13
N VAL A 138 -33.78 8.02 19.90
CA VAL A 138 -32.96 8.65 18.85
C VAL A 138 -33.68 9.89 18.34
N THR A 139 -33.07 11.06 18.52
CA THR A 139 -33.49 12.30 17.86
C THR A 139 -32.65 12.46 16.60
N TRP A 140 -33.29 12.36 15.44
CA TRP A 140 -32.66 12.51 14.13
C TRP A 140 -33.03 13.87 13.53
N HIS A 141 -32.07 14.52 12.88
CA HIS A 141 -32.30 15.75 12.11
C HIS A 141 -31.69 15.67 10.71
N ALA A 142 -32.42 16.16 9.71
CA ALA A 142 -31.86 16.64 8.45
C ALA A 142 -31.76 18.17 8.50
N VAL A 143 -30.57 18.72 8.29
CA VAL A 143 -30.24 20.13 8.50
C VAL A 143 -29.78 20.78 7.19
N LEU A 144 -30.41 21.90 6.83
CA LEU A 144 -30.01 22.74 5.71
C LEU A 144 -29.91 24.20 6.16
N ARG A 145 -28.68 24.71 6.23
CA ARG A 145 -28.38 26.13 6.53
C ARG A 145 -28.40 26.97 5.26
N ASP A 146 -28.67 28.27 5.41
CA ASP A 146 -28.60 29.23 4.32
C ASP A 146 -27.21 29.22 3.67
N GLY A 147 -27.18 29.15 2.34
CA GLY A 147 -25.96 29.10 1.55
C GLY A 147 -25.23 27.75 1.54
N SER A 148 -25.77 26.68 2.14
CA SER A 148 -25.16 25.35 2.11
C SER A 148 -25.41 24.62 0.79
N HIS A 149 -24.36 24.10 0.17
CA HIS A 149 -24.40 23.17 -0.97
C HIS A 149 -24.38 21.68 -0.54
N TYR A 150 -24.75 21.43 0.71
CA TYR A 150 -24.72 20.12 1.35
C TYR A 150 -25.88 19.97 2.34
N LEU A 151 -26.31 18.73 2.51
CA LEU A 151 -27.26 18.30 3.53
C LEU A 151 -26.47 17.66 4.66
N ARG A 152 -26.75 18.07 5.90
CA ARG A 152 -26.13 17.49 7.10
C ARG A 152 -27.18 16.69 7.86
N THR A 153 -26.80 15.52 8.35
CA THR A 153 -27.64 14.68 9.20
C THR A 153 -27.02 14.61 10.59
N THR A 154 -27.83 14.80 11.63
CA THR A 154 -27.38 14.64 13.03
C THR A 154 -28.27 13.65 13.78
N LEU A 155 -27.66 12.86 14.65
CA LEU A 155 -28.33 11.94 15.56
C LEU A 155 -27.88 12.22 16.99
N GLU A 156 -28.84 12.38 17.87
CA GLU A 156 -28.66 12.36 19.32
C GLU A 156 -29.24 11.05 19.85
N VAL A 157 -28.37 10.14 20.30
CA VAL A 157 -28.78 8.84 20.82
C VAL A 157 -28.69 8.86 22.34
N THR A 158 -29.80 8.58 23.01
CA THR A 158 -29.89 8.48 24.47
C THR A 158 -30.50 7.15 24.88
N ALA A 159 -30.36 6.79 26.16
CA ALA A 159 -30.99 5.61 26.72
C ALA A 159 -31.63 5.88 28.08
N ASP A 160 -32.82 5.31 28.29
CA ASP A 160 -33.60 5.38 29.54
C ASP A 160 -32.92 4.57 30.67
N ASP A 161 -32.10 3.60 30.29
CA ASP A 161 -31.23 2.79 31.15
C ASP A 161 -29.96 2.39 30.38
N ASP A 162 -28.92 1.92 31.07
CA ASP A 162 -27.64 1.52 30.48
C ASP A 162 -27.82 0.56 29.29
N GLN A 163 -27.39 0.95 28.09
CA GLN A 163 -27.53 0.15 26.87
C GLN A 163 -26.15 -0.17 26.28
N ALA A 164 -25.84 -1.46 26.12
CA ALA A 164 -24.65 -1.87 25.38
C ALA A 164 -24.84 -1.59 23.88
N MET A 165 -23.91 -0.86 23.27
CA MET A 165 -23.92 -0.45 21.87
C MET A 165 -22.67 -0.97 21.14
N GLN A 166 -22.85 -1.51 19.93
CA GLN A 166 -21.73 -1.88 19.07
C GLN A 166 -21.42 -0.75 18.08
N SER A 167 -22.41 -0.35 17.29
CA SER A 167 -22.25 0.65 16.24
C SER A 167 -23.56 1.36 15.88
N ILE A 168 -23.42 2.47 15.16
CA ILE A 168 -24.52 3.20 14.54
C ILE A 168 -24.14 3.64 13.12
N THR A 169 -25.10 3.59 12.21
CA THR A 169 -24.96 3.98 10.80
C THR A 169 -25.94 5.13 10.51
N PRO A 170 -25.54 6.41 10.69
CA PRO A 170 -26.40 7.58 10.44
C PRO A 170 -26.43 8.05 8.99
N MET A 171 -25.59 7.49 8.13
CA MET A 171 -25.53 7.83 6.70
C MET A 171 -25.84 6.56 5.91
N ILE A 172 -26.98 6.56 5.21
CA ILE A 172 -27.42 5.48 4.33
C ILE A 172 -28.06 6.15 3.11
N TYR A 173 -27.41 6.04 1.95
CA TYR A 173 -27.90 6.58 0.68
C TYR A 173 -27.66 5.55 -0.43
N ASN A 174 -28.43 5.64 -1.51
CA ASN A 174 -28.17 4.89 -2.73
C ASN A 174 -27.96 5.88 -3.88
N VAL A 175 -26.84 5.77 -4.57
CA VAL A 175 -26.43 6.70 -5.63
C VAL A 175 -26.78 6.09 -6.97
N ASP A 176 -27.48 6.85 -7.80
CA ASP A 176 -27.70 6.51 -9.20
C ASP A 176 -26.46 6.90 -10.01
N ASN A 177 -25.60 5.93 -10.29
CA ASN A 177 -24.33 6.18 -10.97
C ASN A 177 -24.54 6.51 -12.45
N GLU A 178 -25.60 6.00 -13.06
CA GLU A 178 -25.93 6.30 -14.47
C GLU A 178 -26.35 7.75 -14.62
N ALA A 179 -27.16 8.28 -13.70
CA ALA A 179 -27.57 9.67 -13.70
C ALA A 179 -26.44 10.59 -13.20
N ALA A 180 -25.67 10.16 -12.19
CA ALA A 180 -24.53 10.91 -11.68
C ALA A 180 -23.36 11.00 -12.68
N LYS A 181 -23.25 10.04 -13.60
CA LYS A 181 -22.09 9.85 -14.50
C LYS A 181 -20.78 9.83 -13.71
N THR A 182 -20.78 9.21 -12.53
CA THR A 182 -19.60 8.99 -11.68
C THR A 182 -19.94 8.05 -10.52
N VAL A 183 -18.97 7.27 -10.05
CA VAL A 183 -19.11 6.38 -8.88
C VAL A 183 -18.40 7.01 -7.69
N PRO A 184 -19.05 7.15 -6.52
CA PRO A 184 -18.37 7.55 -5.30
C PRO A 184 -17.38 6.49 -4.83
N VAL A 185 -16.19 6.93 -4.46
CA VAL A 185 -15.11 6.08 -3.95
C VAL A 185 -14.59 6.61 -2.62
N VAL A 186 -13.99 5.73 -1.82
CA VAL A 186 -13.26 6.13 -0.62
C VAL A 186 -11.98 6.88 -1.03
N VAL A 187 -11.82 8.11 -0.56
CA VAL A 187 -10.65 8.96 -0.82
C VAL A 187 -9.83 9.08 0.45
N GLY A 188 -8.70 8.36 0.48
CA GLY A 188 -7.80 8.23 1.63
C GLY A 188 -7.69 6.79 2.12
N ASN A 189 -6.69 6.51 2.95
CA ASN A 189 -6.39 5.16 3.48
C ASN A 189 -6.54 5.06 5.01
N THR A 190 -7.01 6.11 5.67
CA THR A 190 -7.22 6.15 7.13
C THR A 190 -8.70 6.07 7.49
N ARG A 191 -9.02 5.78 8.77
CA ARG A 191 -10.39 6.00 9.27
C ARG A 191 -10.79 7.47 9.09
N GLY A 192 -12.08 7.71 8.88
CA GLY A 192 -12.60 9.03 8.53
C GLY A 192 -12.37 9.44 7.07
N ALA A 193 -11.78 8.57 6.22
CA ALA A 193 -11.69 8.83 4.79
C ALA A 193 -13.08 9.12 4.19
N LEU A 194 -13.16 10.18 3.38
CA LEU A 194 -14.42 10.64 2.80
C LEU A 194 -14.80 9.81 1.56
N LEU A 195 -16.09 9.78 1.23
CA LEU A 195 -16.57 9.34 -0.07
C LEU A 195 -16.59 10.53 -1.01
N ALA A 196 -16.06 10.40 -2.22
CA ALA A 196 -16.17 11.44 -3.24
C ALA A 196 -16.30 10.88 -4.65
N SER A 197 -16.96 11.67 -5.47
CA SER A 197 -17.10 11.50 -6.91
C SER A 197 -16.98 12.86 -7.61
N ASN A 198 -17.18 12.91 -8.92
CA ASN A 198 -17.28 14.18 -9.63
C ASN A 198 -18.58 14.96 -9.33
N LYS A 199 -19.54 14.32 -8.64
CA LYS A 199 -20.89 14.83 -8.40
C LYS A 199 -21.15 15.15 -6.94
N ILE A 200 -20.67 14.30 -6.04
CA ILE A 200 -20.93 14.43 -4.60
C ILE A 200 -19.68 14.14 -3.76
N PHE A 201 -19.69 14.65 -2.53
CA PHE A 201 -18.86 14.15 -1.43
C PHE A 201 -19.78 13.73 -0.28
N ALA A 202 -19.35 12.77 0.53
CA ALA A 202 -20.10 12.32 1.70
C ALA A 202 -19.17 11.75 2.79
N GLY A 203 -19.65 11.71 4.03
CA GLY A 203 -18.93 11.04 5.11
C GLY A 203 -19.45 11.36 6.50
N LEU A 204 -19.03 10.55 7.47
CA LEU A 204 -19.17 10.86 8.89
C LEU A 204 -18.23 11.97 9.31
N GLU A 205 -18.72 12.88 10.15
CA GLU A 205 -17.94 13.98 10.72
C GLU A 205 -17.19 13.53 11.98
N THR A 206 -16.48 12.40 11.89
CA THR A 206 -15.64 11.85 12.93
C THR A 206 -14.45 11.11 12.33
N PRO A 207 -13.22 11.28 12.85
CA PRO A 207 -12.05 10.54 12.36
C PRO A 207 -12.18 9.03 12.60
N MET A 208 -13.12 8.60 13.45
CA MET A 208 -13.37 7.19 13.77
C MET A 208 -14.43 6.54 12.87
N GLY A 209 -15.04 7.30 11.96
CA GLY A 209 -16.06 6.81 11.05
C GLY A 209 -15.48 5.88 9.98
N VAL A 210 -16.25 4.88 9.58
CA VAL A 210 -15.96 4.03 8.43
C VAL A 210 -17.00 4.34 7.36
N ASN A 211 -16.55 5.03 6.32
CA ASN A 211 -17.38 5.35 5.16
C ASN A 211 -17.08 4.33 4.07
N SER A 212 -18.12 3.78 3.45
CA SER A 212 -17.97 2.80 2.37
C SER A 212 -18.97 3.08 1.26
N ALA A 213 -18.49 3.02 0.02
CA ALA A 213 -19.30 2.84 -1.17
C ALA A 213 -19.22 1.35 -1.53
N GLN A 214 -20.29 0.59 -1.30
CA GLN A 214 -20.27 -0.84 -1.63
C GLN A 214 -20.62 -1.01 -3.09
N VAL A 215 -19.62 -1.32 -3.90
CA VAL A 215 -19.80 -2.03 -5.16
C VAL A 215 -20.01 -3.49 -4.77
N SER A 216 -21.16 -4.08 -5.06
CA SER A 216 -21.39 -5.49 -4.75
C SER A 216 -20.45 -6.38 -5.58
N ASN A 217 -19.27 -6.71 -5.05
CA ASN A 217 -18.30 -7.60 -5.69
C ASN A 217 -18.28 -8.97 -4.98
N ALA A 218 -19.42 -9.67 -4.98
CA ALA A 218 -19.53 -10.96 -4.29
C ALA A 218 -18.38 -11.92 -4.68
N GLY A 219 -17.62 -12.38 -3.68
CA GLY A 219 -16.53 -13.34 -3.83
C GLY A 219 -15.13 -12.77 -4.12
N MET A 220 -15.00 -11.48 -4.48
CA MET A 220 -13.69 -10.89 -4.83
C MET A 220 -12.81 -10.53 -3.62
N ASP A 221 -13.43 -10.11 -2.52
CA ASP A 221 -12.71 -9.64 -1.33
C ASP A 221 -11.96 -10.76 -0.59
N SER A 222 -12.33 -12.02 -0.83
CA SER A 222 -11.72 -13.23 -0.25
C SER A 222 -10.82 -13.99 -1.21
N PHE A 223 -10.61 -13.47 -2.43
CA PHE A 223 -9.88 -14.19 -3.47
C PHE A 223 -8.37 -14.17 -3.22
N THR A 224 -7.75 -15.35 -3.31
CA THR A 224 -6.30 -15.50 -3.31
C THR A 224 -5.92 -16.24 -4.59
N PRO A 225 -5.23 -15.61 -5.55
CA PRO A 225 -4.96 -16.27 -6.83
C PRO A 225 -4.08 -17.52 -6.68
N THR A 226 -3.16 -17.52 -5.72
CA THR A 226 -2.13 -18.55 -5.52
C THR A 226 -2.52 -19.62 -4.49
N GLY A 227 -3.77 -19.68 -4.05
CA GLY A 227 -4.18 -20.70 -3.09
C GLY A 227 -5.66 -20.65 -2.72
N TRP A 228 -6.11 -21.68 -2.01
CA TRP A 228 -7.46 -21.74 -1.48
C TRP A 228 -7.47 -22.31 -0.08
N ASN A 229 -8.51 -21.97 0.65
CA ASN A 229 -8.89 -22.60 1.91
C ASN A 229 -10.38 -22.96 1.86
N SER A 230 -10.89 -23.49 2.97
CA SER A 230 -12.25 -24.03 3.04
C SER A 230 -13.36 -22.98 2.89
N SER A 231 -13.04 -21.68 2.99
CA SER A 231 -14.00 -20.58 2.76
C SER A 231 -13.83 -19.87 1.42
N SER A 232 -12.87 -20.29 0.58
CA SER A 232 -12.58 -19.60 -0.69
C SER A 232 -13.71 -19.67 -1.71
N PHE A 233 -14.49 -20.76 -1.74
CA PHE A 233 -15.52 -21.03 -2.77
C PHE A 233 -16.92 -20.63 -2.29
N ASN A 234 -17.13 -19.33 -2.12
CA ASN A 234 -18.35 -18.74 -1.56
C ASN A 234 -19.23 -18.03 -2.60
N TRP A 235 -18.83 -18.04 -3.87
CA TRP A 235 -19.57 -17.42 -4.97
C TRP A 235 -20.39 -18.47 -5.72
N GLU A 236 -21.71 -18.29 -5.76
CA GLU A 236 -22.61 -19.03 -6.64
C GLU A 236 -22.68 -18.31 -8.00
N PRO A 237 -22.16 -18.90 -9.10
CA PRO A 237 -22.07 -18.17 -10.37
C PRO A 237 -23.42 -17.85 -11.01
N GLY A 238 -24.47 -18.65 -10.75
CA GLY A 238 -25.80 -18.41 -11.32
C GLY A 238 -25.75 -18.27 -12.84
N ASP A 239 -26.25 -17.17 -13.38
CA ASP A 239 -26.23 -16.84 -14.81
C ASP A 239 -24.83 -16.53 -15.34
N GLU A 240 -23.87 -16.16 -14.48
CA GLU A 240 -22.47 -15.93 -14.85
C GLU A 240 -21.67 -17.21 -15.09
N LEU A 241 -22.25 -18.39 -14.78
CA LEU A 241 -21.62 -19.68 -15.09
C LEU A 241 -21.48 -19.81 -16.62
N PRO A 242 -20.26 -20.00 -17.16
CA PRO A 242 -20.03 -20.11 -18.59
C PRO A 242 -20.93 -21.17 -19.23
N GLU A 243 -21.54 -20.84 -20.36
CA GLU A 243 -22.42 -21.75 -21.11
C GLU A 243 -21.74 -23.07 -21.45
N ASP A 244 -20.45 -23.05 -21.72
CA ASP A 244 -19.68 -24.28 -21.97
C ASP A 244 -19.66 -25.18 -20.74
N ILE A 245 -19.50 -24.65 -19.52
CA ILE A 245 -19.60 -25.43 -18.28
C ILE A 245 -21.05 -25.89 -18.09
N ARG A 246 -22.04 -24.99 -18.25
CA ARG A 246 -23.47 -25.29 -18.06
C ARG A 246 -23.99 -26.39 -18.99
N LYS A 247 -23.52 -26.40 -20.25
CA LYS A 247 -23.99 -27.33 -21.30
C LYS A 247 -23.09 -28.54 -21.49
N SER A 248 -21.87 -28.51 -20.97
CA SER A 248 -20.95 -29.64 -21.08
C SER A 248 -21.36 -30.83 -20.20
N GLU A 249 -21.03 -32.03 -20.65
CA GLU A 249 -20.94 -33.21 -19.78
C GLU A 249 -19.59 -33.23 -19.03
N ILE A 250 -19.17 -32.12 -18.40
CA ILE A 250 -17.93 -32.15 -17.61
C ILE A 250 -18.09 -33.18 -16.49
N LYS A 251 -17.13 -34.11 -16.45
CA LYS A 251 -17.05 -35.15 -15.45
C LYS A 251 -15.82 -34.95 -14.61
N VAL A 252 -15.98 -34.95 -13.29
CA VAL A 252 -14.87 -35.04 -12.36
C VAL A 252 -14.84 -36.46 -11.82
N ASP A 253 -13.73 -37.17 -12.03
CA ASP A 253 -13.57 -38.57 -11.61
C ASP A 253 -14.68 -39.48 -12.17
N ASN A 254 -15.01 -39.30 -13.45
CA ASN A 254 -16.11 -39.95 -14.18
C ASN A 254 -17.53 -39.65 -13.68
N ASN A 255 -17.71 -38.79 -12.68
CA ASN A 255 -19.01 -38.35 -12.20
C ASN A 255 -19.44 -37.06 -12.89
N THR A 256 -20.66 -37.02 -13.41
CA THR A 256 -21.25 -35.81 -14.00
C THR A 256 -21.40 -34.74 -12.93
N VAL A 257 -20.98 -33.52 -13.24
CA VAL A 257 -21.17 -32.34 -12.38
C VAL A 257 -22.48 -31.64 -12.75
N SER A 258 -23.36 -31.43 -11.78
CA SER A 258 -24.55 -30.59 -11.99
C SER A 258 -24.14 -29.11 -12.02
N PRO A 259 -24.61 -28.30 -12.99
CA PRO A 259 -24.38 -26.86 -12.98
C PRO A 259 -24.83 -26.17 -11.69
N ASP A 260 -25.88 -26.68 -11.05
CA ASP A 260 -26.40 -26.15 -9.78
C ASP A 260 -25.49 -26.47 -8.58
N ASP A 261 -24.58 -27.44 -8.72
CA ASP A 261 -23.59 -27.79 -7.70
C ASP A 261 -22.26 -27.04 -7.89
N VAL A 262 -22.12 -26.26 -8.96
CA VAL A 262 -20.90 -25.51 -9.24
C VAL A 262 -20.85 -24.27 -8.35
N MET A 263 -19.78 -24.19 -7.58
CA MET A 263 -19.36 -23.01 -6.83
C MET A 263 -18.13 -22.41 -7.51
N GLY A 264 -17.83 -21.16 -7.19
CA GLY A 264 -16.62 -20.52 -7.68
C GLY A 264 -15.93 -19.65 -6.63
N THR A 265 -14.74 -19.24 -7.02
CA THR A 265 -14.04 -18.10 -6.42
C THR A 265 -13.48 -17.26 -7.55
N ARG A 266 -13.45 -15.94 -7.37
CA ARG A 266 -13.07 -15.00 -8.43
C ARG A 266 -12.40 -13.78 -7.85
N GLY A 267 -11.46 -13.19 -8.58
CA GLY A 267 -10.87 -11.92 -8.19
C GLY A 267 -9.86 -11.42 -9.20
N TYR A 268 -9.15 -10.36 -8.83
CA TYR A 268 -8.35 -9.61 -9.79
C TYR A 268 -6.91 -10.14 -9.87
N VAL A 269 -6.41 -10.28 -11.10
CA VAL A 269 -5.04 -10.73 -11.38
C VAL A 269 -4.44 -9.94 -12.54
N SER A 270 -3.18 -9.55 -12.39
CA SER A 270 -2.35 -9.06 -13.48
C SER A 270 -1.48 -10.18 -14.02
N PHE A 271 -1.65 -10.55 -15.29
CA PHE A 271 -0.71 -11.42 -15.98
C PHE A 271 0.42 -10.59 -16.56
N ARG A 272 1.67 -10.89 -16.18
CA ARG A 272 2.84 -10.12 -16.63
C ARG A 272 3.26 -10.42 -18.06
N LYS A 273 2.80 -11.54 -18.62
CA LYS A 273 3.15 -12.00 -19.96
C LYS A 273 1.91 -12.48 -20.71
N ALA A 274 1.90 -12.25 -22.02
CA ALA A 274 0.90 -12.84 -22.91
C ALA A 274 1.30 -14.28 -23.28
N GLY A 275 0.37 -15.00 -23.90
CA GLY A 275 0.54 -16.38 -24.38
C GLY A 275 0.16 -17.43 -23.34
N THR A 276 0.59 -18.65 -23.61
CA THR A 276 0.25 -19.84 -22.82
C THR A 276 0.79 -19.76 -21.39
N GLN A 277 -0.12 -19.88 -20.42
CA GLN A 277 0.20 -19.97 -19.00
C GLN A 277 -0.54 -21.14 -18.36
N THR A 278 0.11 -21.84 -17.43
CA THR A 278 -0.50 -22.94 -16.70
C THR A 278 -0.71 -22.59 -15.23
N LEU A 279 -1.83 -23.08 -14.69
CA LEU A 279 -2.23 -22.98 -13.29
C LEU A 279 -2.33 -24.40 -12.73
N THR A 280 -1.51 -24.70 -11.74
CA THR A 280 -1.42 -26.03 -11.15
C THR A 280 -1.98 -26.03 -9.73
N PHE A 281 -3.05 -26.78 -9.50
CA PHE A 281 -3.70 -26.90 -8.18
C PHE A 281 -3.06 -28.02 -7.35
N GLN A 282 -2.49 -27.70 -6.20
CA GLN A 282 -1.84 -28.66 -5.29
C GLN A 282 -2.51 -28.63 -3.92
N TYR A 283 -3.16 -29.73 -3.58
CA TYR A 283 -3.74 -29.92 -2.26
C TYR A 283 -2.66 -29.97 -1.15
N THR A 284 -2.94 -29.35 -0.01
CA THR A 284 -2.05 -29.38 1.16
C THR A 284 -2.68 -30.05 2.37
N SER A 285 -3.94 -29.76 2.71
CA SER A 285 -4.57 -30.24 3.95
C SER A 285 -6.10 -30.13 3.94
N GLY A 286 -6.77 -30.87 4.85
CA GLY A 286 -8.23 -30.97 4.92
C GLY A 286 -8.69 -32.43 4.99
N SER A 287 -10.01 -32.66 5.02
CA SER A 287 -10.58 -34.01 4.86
C SER A 287 -11.22 -34.21 3.50
N HIS A 288 -11.26 -33.19 2.65
CA HIS A 288 -11.88 -33.21 1.33
C HIS A 288 -10.86 -32.86 0.24
N ARG A 289 -10.88 -33.65 -0.84
CA ARG A 289 -10.20 -33.28 -2.10
C ARG A 289 -10.92 -32.08 -2.73
N LEU A 290 -10.25 -31.39 -3.64
CA LEU A 290 -10.85 -30.33 -4.45
C LEU A 290 -11.18 -30.89 -5.84
N ASP A 291 -12.45 -30.81 -6.22
CA ASP A 291 -12.98 -31.19 -7.53
C ASP A 291 -13.15 -29.93 -8.38
N ILE A 292 -12.34 -29.79 -9.43
CA ILE A 292 -12.18 -28.58 -10.24
C ILE A 292 -12.89 -28.80 -11.58
N VAL A 293 -13.67 -27.82 -12.00
CA VAL A 293 -14.53 -27.87 -13.19
C VAL A 293 -13.93 -27.04 -14.32
N GLY A 294 -13.24 -25.95 -13.98
CA GLY A 294 -12.64 -25.09 -14.98
C GLY A 294 -12.04 -23.83 -14.39
N VAL A 295 -11.26 -23.16 -15.24
CA VAL A 295 -10.64 -21.87 -14.99
C VAL A 295 -10.90 -20.97 -16.19
N ASP A 296 -11.19 -19.70 -15.96
CA ASP A 296 -11.18 -18.70 -17.02
C ASP A 296 -10.70 -17.33 -16.56
N VAL A 297 -10.43 -16.48 -17.54
CA VAL A 297 -10.17 -15.06 -17.35
C VAL A 297 -11.18 -14.26 -18.14
N VAL A 298 -11.75 -13.25 -17.49
CA VAL A 298 -12.67 -12.30 -18.11
C VAL A 298 -12.10 -10.89 -18.08
N ASP A 299 -12.47 -10.08 -19.08
CA ASP A 299 -12.25 -8.64 -19.05
C ASP A 299 -13.19 -7.95 -18.04
N GLY A 300 -13.01 -6.64 -17.84
CA GLY A 300 -13.86 -5.89 -16.92
C GLY A 300 -15.29 -5.62 -17.40
N ASN A 301 -15.66 -6.12 -18.58
CA ASN A 301 -17.04 -6.18 -19.05
C ASN A 301 -17.68 -7.56 -18.81
N GLY A 302 -16.92 -8.52 -18.27
CA GLY A 302 -17.37 -9.91 -18.07
C GLY A 302 -17.20 -10.82 -19.29
N THR A 303 -16.51 -10.37 -20.33
CA THR A 303 -16.25 -11.19 -21.54
C THR A 303 -15.13 -12.18 -21.26
N VAL A 304 -15.37 -13.47 -21.49
CA VAL A 304 -14.34 -14.52 -21.38
C VAL A 304 -13.29 -14.36 -22.49
N LEU A 305 -12.03 -14.19 -22.09
CA LEU A 305 -10.90 -13.97 -22.99
C LEU A 305 -9.98 -15.18 -23.12
N ALA A 306 -9.82 -15.97 -22.07
CA ALA A 306 -9.17 -17.27 -22.10
C ALA A 306 -9.83 -18.21 -21.10
N LYS A 307 -9.83 -19.51 -21.39
CA LYS A 307 -10.52 -20.52 -20.60
C LYS A 307 -9.88 -21.89 -20.77
N ASP A 308 -10.01 -22.69 -19.73
CA ASP A 308 -9.78 -24.12 -19.75
C ASP A 308 -10.85 -24.79 -18.90
N TYR A 309 -11.78 -25.47 -19.55
CA TYR A 309 -12.91 -26.13 -18.90
C TYR A 309 -12.77 -27.63 -19.06
N HIS A 310 -12.20 -28.28 -18.05
CA HIS A 310 -12.13 -29.72 -17.93
C HIS A 310 -12.19 -30.15 -16.47
N GLY A 311 -12.70 -31.36 -16.23
CA GLY A 311 -12.80 -31.93 -14.90
C GLY A 311 -11.44 -32.45 -14.41
N GLY A 312 -10.99 -31.93 -13.27
CA GLY A 312 -9.76 -32.32 -12.60
C GLY A 312 -9.97 -32.44 -11.09
N PHE A 313 -9.04 -33.06 -10.38
CA PHE A 313 -9.08 -33.09 -8.92
C PHE A 313 -7.70 -33.16 -8.28
N THR A 314 -7.61 -32.67 -7.04
CA THR A 314 -6.38 -32.72 -6.22
C THR A 314 -6.70 -32.99 -4.75
N GLY A 315 -5.92 -33.85 -4.10
CA GLY A 315 -6.19 -34.42 -2.77
C GLY A 315 -5.15 -35.48 -2.42
N GLY A 316 -5.56 -36.53 -1.69
CA GLY A 316 -4.72 -37.73 -1.48
C GLY A 316 -4.30 -38.43 -2.79
N GLN A 317 -5.03 -38.18 -3.88
CA GLN A 317 -4.66 -38.47 -5.27
C GLN A 317 -4.94 -37.22 -6.12
N LYS A 318 -4.30 -37.11 -7.29
CA LYS A 318 -4.53 -36.00 -8.24
C LYS A 318 -4.62 -36.50 -9.67
N LYS A 319 -5.43 -35.83 -10.48
CA LYS A 319 -5.57 -36.07 -11.92
C LYS A 319 -6.04 -34.78 -12.59
N ASP A 320 -5.47 -34.48 -13.76
CA ASP A 320 -5.85 -33.33 -14.61
C ASP A 320 -5.96 -32.02 -13.80
N ASN A 321 -5.02 -31.81 -12.87
CA ASN A 321 -5.03 -30.68 -11.93
C ASN A 321 -4.25 -29.46 -12.45
N VAL A 322 -3.98 -29.41 -13.75
CA VAL A 322 -3.22 -28.36 -14.43
C VAL A 322 -4.11 -27.75 -15.52
N TYR A 323 -4.39 -26.47 -15.41
CA TYR A 323 -5.25 -25.71 -16.31
C TYR A 323 -4.42 -24.76 -17.15
N THR A 324 -4.70 -24.68 -18.45
CA THR A 324 -3.87 -23.92 -19.41
C THR A 324 -4.68 -22.79 -20.06
N LEU A 325 -4.27 -21.55 -19.81
CA LEU A 325 -4.89 -20.36 -20.38
C LEU A 325 -3.98 -19.74 -21.43
N ASP A 326 -4.53 -19.37 -22.59
CA ASP A 326 -3.80 -18.58 -23.58
C ASP A 326 -4.14 -17.09 -23.41
N ILE A 327 -3.31 -16.37 -22.66
CA ILE A 327 -3.58 -14.99 -22.26
C ILE A 327 -3.33 -14.06 -23.47
N PRO A 328 -4.33 -13.31 -23.96
CA PRO A 328 -4.19 -12.57 -25.22
C PRO A 328 -3.19 -11.40 -25.13
N LYS A 329 -3.04 -10.81 -23.94
CA LYS A 329 -2.12 -9.69 -23.68
C LYS A 329 -1.71 -9.67 -22.21
N ALA A 330 -0.51 -9.18 -21.91
CA ALA A 330 -0.16 -8.83 -20.54
C ALA A 330 -1.07 -7.68 -20.03
N GLY A 331 -1.51 -7.77 -18.79
CA GLY A 331 -2.41 -6.79 -18.17
C GLY A 331 -3.29 -7.38 -17.07
N ALA A 332 -4.24 -6.58 -16.61
CA ALA A 332 -5.15 -6.91 -15.53
C ALA A 332 -6.46 -7.54 -16.04
N TYR A 333 -6.97 -8.52 -15.29
CA TYR A 333 -8.16 -9.32 -15.61
C TYR A 333 -8.90 -9.74 -14.34
N VAL A 334 -10.11 -10.27 -14.48
CA VAL A 334 -10.76 -11.06 -13.44
C VAL A 334 -10.50 -12.54 -13.73
N LEU A 335 -9.88 -13.24 -12.80
CA LEU A 335 -9.61 -14.68 -12.85
C LEU A 335 -10.69 -15.41 -12.05
N ARG A 336 -11.26 -16.49 -12.62
CA ARG A 336 -12.32 -17.28 -11.98
C ARG A 336 -11.94 -18.76 -11.94
N TYR A 337 -12.18 -19.40 -10.80
CA TYR A 337 -12.06 -20.84 -10.61
C TYR A 337 -13.44 -21.41 -10.31
N PHE A 338 -13.79 -22.50 -10.98
CA PHE A 338 -15.06 -23.22 -10.81
C PHE A 338 -14.79 -24.60 -10.23
N VAL A 339 -15.55 -24.97 -9.20
CA VAL A 339 -15.38 -26.21 -8.44
C VAL A 339 -16.74 -26.85 -8.15
N ALA A 340 -16.74 -28.14 -7.86
CA ALA A 340 -17.94 -28.90 -7.50
C ALA A 340 -17.85 -29.50 -6.10
N GLY A 341 -18.99 -29.84 -5.50
CA GLY A 341 -19.06 -30.58 -4.23
C GLY A 341 -18.72 -29.78 -2.97
N THR A 342 -18.63 -28.44 -3.07
CA THR A 342 -18.24 -27.55 -1.95
C THR A 342 -19.42 -26.97 -1.19
N LYS A 343 -20.67 -27.13 -1.65
CA LYS A 343 -21.90 -26.64 -0.97
C LYS A 343 -22.19 -27.30 0.39
N ARG A 344 -21.52 -28.41 0.69
CA ARG A 344 -21.70 -29.16 1.94
C ARG A 344 -21.17 -28.40 3.15
N SER A 345 -21.88 -28.47 4.27
CA SER A 345 -21.57 -27.73 5.50
C SER A 345 -20.28 -28.15 6.20
N ASP A 346 -19.76 -29.34 5.90
CA ASP A 346 -18.51 -29.90 6.45
C ASP A 346 -17.33 -29.84 5.49
N PHE A 347 -17.46 -29.12 4.35
CA PHE A 347 -16.39 -29.02 3.35
C PHE A 347 -15.09 -28.48 3.98
N SER A 348 -13.99 -29.21 3.78
CA SER A 348 -12.66 -28.82 4.26
C SER A 348 -11.55 -29.23 3.29
N SER A 349 -11.11 -28.27 2.49
CA SER A 349 -10.00 -28.43 1.55
C SER A 349 -9.14 -27.17 1.54
N ASN A 350 -7.82 -27.35 1.48
CA ASN A 350 -6.85 -26.27 1.44
C ASN A 350 -5.72 -26.65 0.48
N GLY A 351 -5.16 -25.66 -0.19
CA GLY A 351 -4.04 -25.89 -1.10
C GLY A 351 -3.49 -24.63 -1.74
N THR A 352 -2.51 -24.84 -2.62
CA THR A 352 -1.77 -23.80 -3.32
C THR A 352 -1.97 -23.93 -4.82
N ILE A 353 -1.94 -22.79 -5.52
CA ILE A 353 -2.03 -22.71 -6.98
C ILE A 353 -0.72 -22.08 -7.48
N THR A 354 0.02 -22.82 -8.31
CA THR A 354 1.26 -22.34 -8.92
C THR A 354 0.99 -21.91 -10.36
N PHE A 355 1.45 -20.71 -10.72
CA PHE A 355 1.42 -20.19 -12.09
C PHE A 355 2.75 -20.46 -12.78
N SER A 356 2.72 -20.72 -14.09
CA SER A 356 3.95 -20.89 -14.90
C SER A 356 4.72 -19.59 -15.13
N GLU A 357 4.05 -18.45 -15.00
CA GLU A 357 4.60 -17.10 -15.17
C GLU A 357 4.20 -16.22 -13.99
N LYS A 358 4.91 -15.11 -13.79
CA LYS A 358 4.60 -14.18 -12.69
C LYS A 358 3.26 -13.48 -12.88
N ILE A 359 2.60 -13.25 -11.74
CA ILE A 359 1.37 -12.47 -11.66
C ILE A 359 1.52 -11.33 -10.65
N GLY A 360 0.68 -10.31 -10.80
CA GLY A 360 0.56 -9.19 -9.87
C GLY A 360 -0.88 -8.94 -9.44
N VAL A 361 -1.07 -7.94 -8.57
CA VAL A 361 -2.38 -7.47 -8.14
C VAL A 361 -2.66 -6.11 -8.79
N PRO A 362 -3.77 -5.95 -9.53
CA PRO A 362 -4.09 -4.69 -10.17
C PRO A 362 -4.83 -3.72 -9.25
N VAL A 363 -4.86 -2.45 -9.63
CA VAL A 363 -5.82 -1.46 -9.14
C VAL A 363 -7.08 -1.53 -10.01
N VAL A 364 -8.25 -1.50 -9.38
CA VAL A 364 -9.53 -1.56 -10.08
C VAL A 364 -10.14 -0.17 -10.16
N LEU A 365 -10.51 0.23 -11.37
CA LEU A 365 -11.29 1.43 -11.65
C LEU A 365 -12.65 1.03 -12.21
N TYR A 366 -13.69 1.75 -11.81
CA TYR A 366 -15.04 1.54 -12.34
C TYR A 366 -15.35 2.57 -13.41
N ASP A 367 -15.39 2.12 -14.66
CA ASP A 367 -15.87 2.89 -15.78
C ASP A 367 -17.39 2.85 -15.81
N LEU A 368 -18.01 4.01 -15.99
CA LEU A 368 -19.44 4.06 -16.22
C LEU A 368 -19.75 3.32 -17.52
N VAL A 369 -20.90 2.65 -17.58
CA VAL A 369 -21.40 2.11 -18.85
C VAL A 369 -21.48 3.29 -19.82
N ALA A 370 -20.56 3.32 -20.78
CA ALA A 370 -20.59 4.32 -21.83
C ALA A 370 -21.93 4.16 -22.56
N GLU A 371 -22.64 5.27 -22.78
CA GLU A 371 -23.48 5.31 -23.97
C GLU A 371 -22.61 4.83 -25.13
N LYS A 372 -23.12 3.88 -25.91
CA LYS A 372 -22.45 3.37 -27.11
C LYS A 372 -21.99 4.55 -27.95
N THR A 373 -20.73 4.91 -27.85
CA THR A 373 -20.09 5.89 -28.73
C THR A 373 -18.68 5.42 -29.02
N GLU A 374 -18.35 5.51 -30.29
CA GLU A 374 -17.35 4.74 -31.00
C GLU A 374 -15.90 5.01 -30.59
N LYS A 375 -15.09 3.99 -30.89
CA LYS A 375 -13.62 3.93 -30.88
C LYS A 375 -12.90 5.25 -31.15
N ALA A 376 -12.00 5.62 -30.24
CA ALA A 376 -10.85 6.44 -30.57
C ALA A 376 -9.58 5.57 -30.58
N GLN A 377 -9.09 5.25 -31.77
CA GLN A 377 -7.74 4.73 -32.00
C GLN A 377 -6.72 5.82 -31.63
N ALA A 378 -5.82 5.52 -30.70
CA ALA A 378 -4.64 6.34 -30.46
C ALA A 378 -3.48 5.87 -31.35
N ALA A 379 -2.86 6.86 -31.97
CA ALA A 379 -1.91 6.74 -33.06
C ALA A 379 -0.59 6.07 -32.68
N GLN A 380 -0.02 5.43 -33.69
CA GLN A 380 1.35 4.94 -33.75
C GLN A 380 2.35 6.02 -33.33
N HIS A 381 3.25 5.67 -32.40
CA HIS A 381 4.56 6.28 -32.34
C HIS A 381 5.62 5.28 -32.76
N LYS A 382 6.40 5.72 -33.74
CA LYS A 382 7.44 5.04 -34.48
C LYS A 382 8.67 4.91 -33.57
N ALA A 383 9.05 3.69 -33.22
CA ALA A 383 10.34 3.42 -32.62
C ALA A 383 11.43 3.64 -33.69
N LEU A 384 12.36 4.56 -33.42
CA LEU A 384 13.63 4.64 -34.14
C LEU A 384 14.58 3.64 -33.49
N ALA A 385 15.02 2.68 -34.30
CA ALA A 385 16.17 1.85 -34.03
C ALA A 385 17.43 2.56 -34.53
N ASP A 386 18.43 2.62 -33.68
CA ASP A 386 19.87 2.55 -33.96
C ASP A 386 20.52 2.42 -32.55
N GLY A 387 21.38 1.47 -32.24
CA GLY A 387 22.37 0.81 -33.09
C GLY A 387 23.75 1.19 -32.55
N THR A 388 24.19 0.54 -31.48
CA THR A 388 25.61 0.47 -31.12
C THR A 388 25.92 -0.88 -30.50
N GLU A 389 26.81 -1.61 -31.18
CA GLU A 389 27.36 -2.90 -30.82
C GLU A 389 27.95 -2.87 -29.40
N ALA A 390 27.39 -3.69 -28.52
CA ALA A 390 28.02 -3.99 -27.24
C ALA A 390 29.12 -5.01 -27.48
N THR A 391 30.37 -4.62 -27.22
CA THR A 391 31.47 -5.54 -26.95
C THR A 391 31.01 -6.59 -25.94
N THR A 392 31.06 -7.85 -26.35
CA THR A 392 30.60 -9.01 -25.59
C THR A 392 31.52 -9.27 -24.39
N THR A 393 31.18 -8.70 -23.23
CA THR A 393 31.52 -9.32 -21.94
C THR A 393 30.40 -10.29 -21.59
N GLU A 394 30.70 -11.58 -21.51
CA GLU A 394 29.72 -12.63 -21.23
C GLU A 394 29.01 -12.38 -19.89
N THR A 395 27.68 -12.36 -19.89
CA THR A 395 26.87 -12.29 -18.67
C THR A 395 27.17 -13.49 -17.77
N PRO A 396 27.32 -13.32 -16.45
CA PRO A 396 27.47 -14.43 -15.52
C PRO A 396 26.35 -15.47 -15.68
N VAL A 397 26.71 -16.75 -15.72
CA VAL A 397 25.77 -17.87 -15.87
C VAL A 397 25.71 -18.62 -14.55
N ILE A 398 24.53 -18.67 -13.93
CA ILE A 398 24.24 -19.59 -12.82
C ILE A 398 23.94 -20.96 -13.42
N TYR A 399 24.63 -21.99 -12.97
CA TYR A 399 24.50 -23.32 -13.55
C TYR A 399 23.25 -24.05 -13.06
N ASP A 400 22.59 -24.75 -13.99
CA ASP A 400 21.48 -25.65 -13.66
C ASP A 400 21.97 -26.81 -12.80
N ARG A 401 21.20 -27.11 -11.78
CA ARG A 401 21.51 -28.04 -10.69
C ARG A 401 20.53 -29.21 -10.58
N SER A 402 19.59 -29.31 -11.53
CA SER A 402 18.58 -30.37 -11.61
C SER A 402 19.16 -31.78 -11.51
N ASP A 403 20.34 -32.02 -12.10
CA ASP A 403 21.02 -33.31 -12.13
C ASP A 403 22.15 -33.47 -11.08
N TRP A 404 22.37 -32.46 -10.23
CA TRP A 404 23.50 -32.48 -9.29
C TRP A 404 23.28 -33.51 -8.18
N THR A 405 24.38 -34.03 -7.65
CA THR A 405 24.36 -34.84 -6.43
C THR A 405 25.27 -34.24 -5.38
N ILE A 406 24.87 -34.35 -4.11
CA ILE A 406 25.63 -33.80 -3.00
C ILE A 406 25.99 -34.91 -2.02
N THR A 407 27.20 -34.82 -1.48
CA THR A 407 27.68 -35.63 -0.35
C THR A 407 28.08 -34.70 0.80
N ALA A 408 27.98 -35.17 2.04
CA ALA A 408 28.39 -34.40 3.22
C ALA A 408 28.99 -35.34 4.27
N ASP A 409 29.64 -34.78 5.28
CA ASP A 409 30.23 -35.52 6.40
C ASP A 409 29.20 -36.17 7.33
N GLY A 410 27.95 -35.75 7.24
CA GLY A 410 26.80 -36.33 7.93
C GLY A 410 25.55 -35.49 7.74
N TRP A 411 24.39 -36.02 8.13
CA TRP A 411 23.15 -35.25 8.17
C TRP A 411 22.14 -35.79 9.18
N ASN A 412 21.21 -34.95 9.62
CA ASN A 412 20.04 -35.36 10.40
C ASN A 412 18.74 -34.77 9.86
N ALA A 413 17.62 -35.47 10.08
CA ALA A 413 16.30 -35.05 9.61
C ALA A 413 15.67 -33.94 10.50
N ASP A 414 16.32 -32.79 10.65
CA ASP A 414 15.82 -31.67 11.45
C ASP A 414 14.48 -31.14 10.91
N ASN A 415 13.41 -31.18 11.73
CA ASN A 415 12.05 -30.77 11.38
C ASN A 415 11.48 -31.38 10.07
N GLY A 416 11.87 -32.61 9.72
CA GLY A 416 11.43 -33.24 8.48
C GLY A 416 12.14 -32.75 7.21
N THR A 417 13.10 -31.83 7.34
CA THR A 417 14.12 -31.48 6.33
C THR A 417 15.48 -31.99 6.81
N GLY A 418 16.61 -31.51 6.29
CA GLY A 418 17.94 -31.78 6.87
C GLY A 418 18.87 -32.66 6.04
N LYS A 419 18.37 -33.35 5.01
CA LYS A 419 19.21 -34.08 4.06
C LYS A 419 19.90 -33.13 3.06
N VAL A 420 20.94 -33.63 2.39
CA VAL A 420 21.74 -32.87 1.44
C VAL A 420 20.97 -32.40 0.20
N GLU A 421 19.87 -33.08 -0.18
CA GLU A 421 19.05 -32.68 -1.33
C GLU A 421 18.34 -31.34 -1.12
N ALA A 422 18.13 -30.93 0.13
CA ALA A 422 17.55 -29.63 0.46
C ALA A 422 18.40 -28.47 -0.11
N MET A 423 19.73 -28.63 -0.23
CA MET A 423 20.62 -27.60 -0.75
C MET A 423 20.40 -27.24 -2.23
N ILE A 424 19.61 -28.03 -2.97
CA ILE A 424 19.40 -27.83 -4.41
C ILE A 424 17.93 -27.91 -4.83
N ASP A 425 16.99 -27.91 -3.87
CA ASP A 425 15.56 -28.15 -4.14
C ASP A 425 14.78 -26.89 -4.56
N GLY A 426 15.40 -25.71 -4.48
CA GLY A 426 14.78 -24.44 -4.88
C GLY A 426 13.98 -23.77 -3.76
N LYS A 427 14.07 -24.26 -2.52
CA LYS A 427 13.26 -23.78 -1.41
C LYS A 427 14.17 -23.32 -0.27
N THR A 428 14.14 -22.03 0.02
CA THR A 428 14.92 -21.48 1.13
C THR A 428 14.42 -21.90 2.52
N ASN A 429 13.22 -22.48 2.62
CA ASN A 429 12.64 -22.95 3.88
C ASN A 429 13.00 -24.41 4.22
N THR A 430 13.66 -25.14 3.32
CA THR A 430 14.32 -26.42 3.59
C THR A 430 15.82 -26.18 3.73
N TYR A 431 16.54 -27.06 4.43
CA TYR A 431 17.99 -26.93 4.60
C TYR A 431 18.64 -28.27 4.93
N TRP A 432 19.90 -28.44 4.54
CA TRP A 432 20.77 -29.48 5.10
C TRP A 432 21.19 -29.09 6.52
N HIS A 433 21.28 -30.06 7.42
CA HIS A 433 21.83 -29.89 8.77
C HIS A 433 22.87 -30.97 9.04
N SER A 434 24.05 -30.60 9.55
CA SER A 434 25.10 -31.55 9.94
C SER A 434 24.62 -32.53 11.02
N ASP A 435 25.29 -33.69 11.13
CA ASP A 435 24.90 -34.74 12.08
C ASP A 435 25.15 -34.31 13.54
N TYR A 436 24.08 -34.17 14.31
CA TYR A 436 24.04 -33.91 15.74
C TYR A 436 23.66 -35.16 16.58
N THR A 437 23.42 -36.32 15.95
CA THR A 437 23.09 -37.57 16.64
C THR A 437 24.30 -38.43 16.96
N ASN A 438 25.34 -38.38 16.13
CA ASN A 438 26.54 -39.21 16.28
C ASN A 438 27.64 -38.47 17.07
N ASN A 439 27.39 -38.26 18.37
CA ASN A 439 28.30 -37.56 19.32
C ASN A 439 28.58 -36.07 19.01
N ASN A 440 27.72 -35.39 18.22
CA ASN A 440 27.89 -33.98 17.82
C ASN A 440 29.30 -33.70 17.28
N GLN A 441 29.62 -34.26 16.11
CA GLN A 441 30.92 -34.14 15.47
C GLN A 441 31.44 -32.69 15.54
N ASP A 442 32.68 -32.53 15.99
CA ASP A 442 33.33 -31.22 16.04
C ASP A 442 33.57 -30.66 14.64
N MET A 443 33.52 -29.33 14.52
CA MET A 443 33.95 -28.62 13.32
C MET A 443 35.40 -29.04 12.94
N PRO A 444 35.74 -29.11 11.64
CA PRO A 444 34.95 -28.63 10.51
C PRO A 444 33.92 -29.65 9.99
N HIS A 445 32.81 -29.13 9.46
CA HIS A 445 31.87 -29.88 8.62
C HIS A 445 32.17 -29.68 7.14
N TRP A 446 31.65 -30.53 6.26
CA TRP A 446 31.80 -30.31 4.82
C TRP A 446 30.66 -30.89 4.00
N PHE A 447 30.40 -30.25 2.86
CA PHE A 447 29.62 -30.84 1.77
C PHE A 447 30.36 -30.67 0.44
N MET A 448 30.13 -31.60 -0.47
CA MET A 448 30.70 -31.62 -1.81
C MET A 448 29.62 -31.86 -2.84
N VAL A 449 29.54 -30.95 -3.80
CA VAL A 449 28.62 -30.96 -4.91
C VAL A 449 29.32 -31.52 -6.15
N ASP A 450 28.71 -32.54 -6.76
CA ASP A 450 29.07 -33.05 -8.08
C ASP A 450 28.10 -32.47 -9.11
N MET A 451 28.61 -31.56 -9.94
CA MET A 451 27.83 -30.88 -10.99
C MET A 451 27.60 -31.76 -12.23
N LYS A 452 28.06 -33.02 -12.22
CA LYS A 452 28.00 -34.03 -13.30
C LYS A 452 28.80 -33.73 -14.56
N LYS A 453 29.15 -32.47 -14.79
CA LYS A 453 30.00 -32.02 -15.88
C LYS A 453 30.98 -30.97 -15.39
N ALA A 454 32.18 -30.98 -15.96
CA ALA A 454 33.15 -29.92 -15.73
C ALA A 454 32.61 -28.60 -16.32
N GLN A 455 32.60 -27.55 -15.52
CA GLN A 455 32.15 -26.20 -15.86
C GLN A 455 33.20 -25.17 -15.43
N LYS A 456 33.14 -23.98 -16.04
CA LYS A 456 34.01 -22.85 -15.71
C LYS A 456 33.51 -22.14 -14.45
N VAL A 457 33.94 -22.57 -13.27
CA VAL A 457 33.48 -22.02 -11.98
C VAL A 457 34.24 -20.75 -11.63
N GLY A 458 33.52 -19.65 -11.40
CA GLY A 458 34.08 -18.38 -10.92
C GLY A 458 33.48 -17.87 -9.62
N ALA A 459 32.30 -18.35 -9.22
CA ALA A 459 31.69 -18.01 -7.93
C ALA A 459 30.77 -19.13 -7.42
N VAL A 460 30.55 -19.16 -6.11
CA VAL A 460 29.58 -20.05 -5.44
C VAL A 460 28.59 -19.24 -4.61
N GLY A 461 27.32 -19.61 -4.63
CA GLY A 461 26.24 -18.96 -3.88
C GLY A 461 25.80 -19.83 -2.71
N ILE A 462 25.60 -19.22 -1.53
CA ILE A 462 25.14 -19.88 -0.31
C ILE A 462 23.95 -19.12 0.27
N VAL A 463 22.84 -19.83 0.51
CA VAL A 463 21.74 -19.36 1.35
C VAL A 463 21.77 -20.16 2.64
N THR A 464 21.75 -19.47 3.78
CA THR A 464 21.65 -20.13 5.09
C THR A 464 20.19 -20.47 5.44
N ARG A 465 19.99 -21.28 6.49
CA ARG A 465 18.63 -21.55 7.03
C ARG A 465 17.92 -20.22 7.35
N GLN A 466 16.62 -20.12 7.07
CA GLN A 466 15.86 -18.89 7.27
C GLN A 466 15.46 -18.70 8.74
N ALA A 467 16.45 -18.39 9.59
CA ALA A 467 16.31 -18.24 11.03
C ALA A 467 17.26 -17.17 11.59
N ALA A 468 16.92 -16.60 12.75
CA ALA A 468 17.73 -15.57 13.42
C ALA A 468 19.16 -16.05 13.73
N VAL A 469 20.14 -15.14 13.71
CA VAL A 469 21.60 -15.42 13.83
C VAL A 469 22.01 -16.32 15.01
N GLY A 470 21.26 -16.30 16.12
CA GLY A 470 21.54 -17.12 17.30
C GLY A 470 21.24 -18.62 17.11
N VAL A 471 20.49 -18.97 16.06
CA VAL A 471 20.08 -20.35 15.76
C VAL A 471 21.26 -21.14 15.21
N ASN A 472 21.33 -22.44 15.53
CA ASN A 472 22.44 -23.30 15.14
C ASN A 472 22.55 -23.48 13.62
N GLY A 473 23.78 -23.49 13.10
CA GLY A 473 24.09 -23.92 11.74
C GLY A 473 24.56 -22.83 10.77
N HIS A 474 24.43 -21.54 11.10
CA HIS A 474 24.83 -20.48 10.17
C HIS A 474 26.35 -20.49 9.93
N ILE A 475 26.75 -20.67 8.67
CA ILE A 475 28.17 -20.72 8.26
C ILE A 475 28.84 -19.37 8.56
N LYS A 476 30.05 -19.43 9.14
CA LYS A 476 30.91 -18.25 9.35
C LYS A 476 32.22 -18.41 8.58
N ASP A 477 33.18 -19.13 9.12
CA ASP A 477 34.48 -19.32 8.46
C ASP A 477 34.41 -20.54 7.53
N TYR A 478 34.94 -20.43 6.31
CA TYR A 478 34.85 -21.46 5.28
C TYR A 478 36.11 -21.59 4.43
N GLU A 479 36.26 -22.73 3.75
CA GLU A 479 37.16 -22.93 2.62
C GLU A 479 36.37 -23.47 1.41
N ILE A 480 36.72 -23.03 0.21
CA ILE A 480 36.19 -23.55 -1.05
C ILE A 480 37.29 -24.31 -1.79
N TRP A 481 36.98 -25.55 -2.15
CA TRP A 481 37.88 -26.45 -2.88
C TRP A 481 37.20 -26.90 -4.17
N THR A 482 37.95 -27.01 -5.26
CA THR A 482 37.40 -27.42 -6.55
C THR A 482 38.32 -28.40 -7.29
N GLY A 483 37.74 -29.18 -8.21
CA GLY A 483 38.50 -30.08 -9.08
C GLY A 483 37.61 -30.82 -10.09
N THR A 484 38.23 -31.50 -11.03
CA THR A 484 37.55 -32.42 -11.97
C THR A 484 37.56 -33.87 -11.50
N ASP A 485 38.30 -34.18 -10.42
CA ASP A 485 38.33 -35.47 -9.74
C ASP A 485 38.00 -35.25 -8.25
N ALA A 486 36.98 -35.96 -7.75
CA ALA A 486 36.51 -35.87 -6.37
C ALA A 486 37.60 -36.19 -5.33
N ASN A 487 38.64 -36.94 -5.70
CA ASN A 487 39.73 -37.32 -4.80
C ASN A 487 40.94 -36.38 -4.86
N SER A 488 40.96 -35.42 -5.79
CA SER A 488 42.09 -34.52 -6.04
C SER A 488 41.62 -33.08 -6.19
N LEU A 489 41.04 -32.52 -5.12
CA LEU A 489 40.58 -31.13 -5.08
C LEU A 489 41.71 -30.16 -4.70
N THR A 490 41.62 -28.93 -5.19
CA THR A 490 42.55 -27.84 -4.90
C THR A 490 41.81 -26.73 -4.15
N LYS A 491 42.41 -26.20 -3.08
CA LYS A 491 41.86 -25.06 -2.33
C LYS A 491 41.89 -23.82 -3.21
N GLN A 492 40.74 -23.21 -3.41
CA GLN A 492 40.60 -21.98 -4.21
C GLN A 492 40.62 -20.74 -3.32
N THR A 493 39.89 -20.76 -2.21
CA THR A 493 39.79 -19.62 -1.29
C THR A 493 39.39 -20.05 0.11
N GLU A 494 39.59 -19.17 1.08
CA GLU A 494 39.02 -19.23 2.42
C GLU A 494 38.55 -17.84 2.84
N GLY A 495 37.58 -17.77 3.74
CA GLY A 495 37.05 -16.49 4.20
C GLY A 495 36.04 -16.62 5.32
N THR A 496 35.45 -15.48 5.66
CA THR A 496 34.41 -15.35 6.68
C THR A 496 33.16 -14.76 6.04
N LEU A 497 32.03 -15.47 6.12
CA LEU A 497 30.72 -14.93 5.75
C LEU A 497 30.19 -14.02 6.86
N THR A 498 29.62 -12.89 6.48
CA THR A 498 28.71 -12.14 7.37
C THR A 498 27.37 -12.87 7.44
N TYR A 499 26.69 -12.82 8.58
CA TYR A 499 25.34 -13.35 8.69
C TYR A 499 24.38 -12.57 7.79
N SER A 500 23.70 -13.28 6.91
CA SER A 500 22.70 -12.77 5.97
C SER A 500 21.65 -13.86 5.75
N LEU A 501 20.40 -13.44 5.58
CA LEU A 501 19.32 -14.34 5.15
C LEU A 501 19.17 -14.37 3.63
N ASP A 502 19.78 -13.41 2.94
CA ASP A 502 19.86 -13.36 1.48
C ASP A 502 20.94 -14.34 0.97
N GLU A 503 20.97 -14.55 -0.34
CA GLU A 503 22.00 -15.36 -0.99
C GLU A 503 23.34 -14.62 -1.03
N GLU A 504 24.36 -15.23 -0.46
CA GLU A 504 25.72 -14.69 -0.41
C GLU A 504 26.61 -15.37 -1.46
N TRP A 505 27.25 -14.56 -2.31
CA TRP A 505 28.12 -15.03 -3.39
C TRP A 505 29.60 -14.87 -3.03
N ILE A 506 30.32 -15.98 -3.04
CA ILE A 506 31.76 -16.06 -2.79
C ILE A 506 32.48 -16.16 -4.14
N ASN A 507 33.36 -15.20 -4.40
CA ASN A 507 34.19 -15.18 -5.61
C ASN A 507 35.39 -16.12 -5.46
N LEU A 508 35.68 -16.88 -6.52
CA LEU A 508 36.98 -17.53 -6.65
C LEU A 508 38.00 -16.49 -7.14
N PRO A 509 39.29 -16.60 -6.76
CA PRO A 509 40.33 -15.67 -7.21
C PRO A 509 40.51 -15.63 -8.73
N GLN A 510 40.19 -16.74 -9.40
CA GLN A 510 40.16 -16.90 -10.83
C GLN A 510 39.15 -17.97 -11.22
N GLN A 511 38.69 -17.95 -12.46
CA GLN A 511 37.81 -18.97 -12.99
C GLN A 511 38.57 -20.30 -13.19
N VAL A 512 37.97 -21.42 -12.77
CA VAL A 512 38.60 -22.75 -12.83
C VAL A 512 37.67 -23.78 -13.49
N ASP A 513 38.24 -24.75 -14.21
CA ASP A 513 37.46 -25.91 -14.67
C ASP A 513 37.23 -26.87 -13.50
N ALA A 514 35.97 -27.07 -13.13
CA ALA A 514 35.61 -27.94 -12.02
C ALA A 514 34.32 -28.71 -12.31
N GLN A 515 34.27 -29.97 -11.91
CA GLN A 515 33.04 -30.75 -11.78
C GLN A 515 32.59 -30.82 -10.31
N TYR A 516 33.56 -30.84 -9.39
CA TYR A 516 33.35 -30.95 -7.97
C TYR A 516 33.66 -29.63 -7.28
N VAL A 517 32.75 -29.19 -6.42
CA VAL A 517 32.92 -28.04 -5.54
C VAL A 517 32.67 -28.51 -4.10
N LYS A 518 33.67 -28.38 -3.24
CA LYS A 518 33.60 -28.75 -1.82
C LYS A 518 33.71 -27.51 -0.94
N VAL A 519 32.76 -27.38 -0.02
CA VAL A 519 32.76 -26.35 1.01
C VAL A 519 33.15 -26.99 2.34
N VAL A 520 34.22 -26.50 2.94
CA VAL A 520 34.65 -26.89 4.30
C VAL A 520 34.26 -25.77 5.25
N ILE A 521 33.38 -26.07 6.20
CA ILE A 521 32.82 -25.11 7.16
C ILE A 521 33.64 -25.22 8.44
N LYS A 522 34.41 -24.17 8.75
CA LYS A 522 35.37 -24.13 9.85
C LYS A 522 34.73 -23.66 11.16
N SER A 523 33.71 -22.82 11.09
CA SER A 523 32.99 -22.31 12.26
C SER A 523 31.57 -21.86 11.92
N ALA A 524 30.74 -21.67 12.95
CA ALA A 524 29.38 -21.13 12.84
C ALA A 524 29.26 -19.74 13.48
N GLN A 525 28.31 -18.93 13.02
CA GLN A 525 28.09 -17.54 13.50
C GLN A 525 27.87 -17.48 15.02
N ASN A 526 27.19 -18.48 15.59
CA ASN A 526 26.90 -18.57 17.02
C ASN A 526 27.95 -19.38 17.81
N ASN A 527 29.10 -19.69 17.20
CA ASN A 527 30.20 -20.49 17.76
C ASN A 527 29.82 -21.90 18.23
N ARG A 528 28.72 -22.48 17.71
CA ARG A 528 28.33 -23.88 17.95
C ARG A 528 28.93 -24.81 16.90
N LYS A 529 28.87 -26.11 17.19
CA LYS A 529 29.48 -27.19 16.40
C LYS A 529 28.57 -27.69 15.28
N PHE A 530 27.67 -26.86 14.74
CA PHE A 530 26.67 -27.28 13.76
C PHE A 530 26.76 -26.45 12.49
N ALA A 531 26.44 -27.06 11.35
CA ALA A 531 26.40 -26.41 10.05
C ALA A 531 25.07 -26.67 9.33
N CYS A 532 24.58 -25.65 8.63
CA CYS A 532 23.41 -25.73 7.75
C CYS A 532 23.63 -24.97 6.46
N CYS A 533 22.99 -25.45 5.39
CA CYS A 533 22.90 -24.75 4.11
C CYS A 533 21.50 -24.97 3.55
N ALA A 534 20.76 -23.90 3.29
CA ALA A 534 19.43 -23.96 2.69
C ALA A 534 19.55 -24.19 1.19
N GLU A 535 20.37 -23.40 0.50
CA GLU A 535 20.55 -23.50 -0.95
C GLU A 535 22.02 -23.26 -1.31
N PHE A 536 22.53 -24.04 -2.26
CA PHE A 536 23.85 -23.90 -2.84
C PHE A 536 23.76 -23.72 -4.36
N ARG A 537 24.59 -22.81 -4.90
CA ARG A 537 24.69 -22.53 -6.33
C ARG A 537 26.14 -22.41 -6.78
N VAL A 538 26.36 -22.63 -8.07
CA VAL A 538 27.66 -22.40 -8.73
C VAL A 538 27.41 -21.57 -9.98
N ALA A 539 28.28 -20.60 -10.24
CA ALA A 539 28.18 -19.72 -11.40
C ALA A 539 29.53 -19.48 -12.08
N SER A 540 29.47 -19.05 -13.33
CA SER A 540 30.67 -18.72 -14.11
C SER A 540 31.42 -17.49 -13.61
N ALA A 541 30.70 -16.57 -12.96
CA ALA A 541 31.19 -15.39 -12.26
C ALA A 541 30.11 -14.95 -11.25
N ASN A 542 30.39 -13.93 -10.43
CA ASN A 542 29.40 -13.39 -9.49
C ASN A 542 28.20 -12.78 -10.22
N PRO A 543 26.96 -13.29 -10.03
CA PRO A 543 25.77 -12.75 -10.68
C PRO A 543 25.40 -11.33 -10.24
N ASN A 544 25.91 -10.89 -9.09
CA ASN A 544 25.72 -9.55 -8.57
C ASN A 544 26.85 -8.59 -8.99
N ALA A 545 27.82 -9.01 -9.79
CA ALA A 545 28.82 -8.10 -10.34
C ALA A 545 28.17 -7.05 -11.26
N ASP A 546 28.85 -5.92 -11.45
CA ASP A 546 28.45 -4.93 -12.42
C ASP A 546 28.45 -5.54 -13.83
N VAL A 547 27.44 -5.18 -14.61
CA VAL A 547 27.32 -5.53 -16.03
C VAL A 547 27.22 -4.26 -16.86
N PRO A 548 27.58 -4.27 -18.16
CA PRO A 548 27.53 -3.07 -19.00
C PRO A 548 26.13 -2.44 -19.09
N LEU A 549 25.07 -3.26 -19.00
CA LEU A 549 23.67 -2.84 -19.02
C LEU A 549 22.84 -3.78 -18.14
N THR A 550 22.13 -3.22 -17.17
CA THR A 550 21.17 -3.97 -16.35
C THR A 550 19.76 -3.79 -16.90
N THR A 551 19.15 -4.86 -17.41
CA THR A 551 17.76 -4.84 -17.89
C THR A 551 16.81 -5.25 -16.77
N PHE A 552 15.74 -4.49 -16.59
CA PHE A 552 14.70 -4.76 -15.62
C PHE A 552 13.47 -5.39 -16.28
N GLU A 553 13.11 -6.56 -15.78
CA GLU A 553 11.78 -7.15 -15.95
C GLU A 553 10.91 -6.81 -14.74
N ILE A 554 9.59 -6.76 -14.95
CA ILE A 554 8.64 -6.43 -13.88
C ILE A 554 8.66 -7.54 -12.82
N ASP A 555 8.71 -7.13 -11.55
CA ASP A 555 8.69 -7.99 -10.38
C ASP A 555 9.85 -9.01 -10.33
N GLU A 556 10.92 -8.76 -11.10
CA GLU A 556 12.19 -9.49 -11.06
C GLU A 556 13.27 -8.63 -10.39
N PRO A 557 13.59 -8.87 -9.10
CA PRO A 557 14.61 -8.10 -8.42
C PRO A 557 15.99 -8.43 -8.99
N VAL A 558 16.82 -7.40 -9.14
CA VAL A 558 18.22 -7.50 -9.57
C VAL A 558 19.12 -6.97 -8.46
N SER A 559 20.22 -7.65 -8.17
CA SER A 559 21.20 -7.21 -7.18
C SER A 559 22.52 -6.81 -7.84
N ARG A 560 23.14 -5.73 -7.35
CA ARG A 560 24.48 -5.28 -7.77
C ARG A 560 25.38 -5.02 -6.58
N GLN A 561 26.62 -5.47 -6.62
CA GLN A 561 27.57 -5.27 -5.53
C GLN A 561 28.13 -3.84 -5.55
N TRP A 562 28.41 -3.34 -4.35
CA TRP A 562 29.35 -2.25 -4.18
C TRP A 562 30.51 -2.68 -3.28
N THR A 563 31.64 -2.05 -3.52
CA THR A 563 32.88 -2.11 -2.74
C THR A 563 33.34 -0.67 -2.47
N PRO A 564 34.36 -0.45 -1.61
CA PRO A 564 34.97 0.87 -1.43
C PRO A 564 35.32 1.58 -2.75
N ASP A 565 35.83 0.83 -3.72
CA ASP A 565 36.29 1.34 -5.02
C ASP A 565 35.15 1.56 -6.03
N SER A 566 33.91 1.21 -5.69
CA SER A 566 32.74 1.43 -6.56
C SER A 566 32.33 2.90 -6.66
N TRP A 567 32.86 3.76 -5.80
CA TRP A 567 32.40 5.14 -5.60
C TRP A 567 33.42 6.14 -6.16
N THR A 568 32.97 7.03 -7.05
CA THR A 568 33.80 8.09 -7.63
C THR A 568 33.34 9.46 -7.18
N VAL A 569 34.27 10.42 -6.99
CA VAL A 569 33.92 11.78 -6.55
C VAL A 569 32.99 12.45 -7.56
N VAL A 570 31.98 13.17 -7.06
CA VAL A 570 31.06 13.96 -7.88
C VAL A 570 31.53 15.41 -7.88
N GLU A 571 31.80 15.95 -9.07
CA GLU A 571 32.18 17.35 -9.25
C GLU A 571 31.08 18.30 -8.76
N SER A 572 31.46 19.46 -8.24
CA SER A 572 30.54 20.37 -7.55
C SER A 572 29.34 20.82 -8.40
N ASP A 573 29.51 20.97 -9.71
CA ASP A 573 28.44 21.37 -10.64
C ASP A 573 27.48 20.22 -11.01
N LYS A 574 27.84 18.97 -10.66
CA LYS A 574 27.04 17.76 -10.90
C LYS A 574 26.26 17.28 -9.68
N ILE A 575 26.46 17.91 -8.52
CA ILE A 575 25.72 17.61 -7.29
C ILE A 575 24.34 18.29 -7.37
N PRO A 576 23.23 17.55 -7.28
CA PRO A 576 21.90 18.15 -7.26
C PRO A 576 21.73 19.10 -6.08
N TYR A 577 21.08 20.24 -6.30
CA TYR A 577 20.86 21.24 -5.24
C TYR A 577 20.12 20.67 -4.01
N LYS A 578 19.23 19.70 -4.22
CA LYS A 578 18.53 18.97 -3.15
C LYS A 578 19.44 18.12 -2.25
N VAL A 579 20.61 17.70 -2.73
CA VAL A 579 21.64 17.06 -1.91
C VAL A 579 22.39 18.13 -1.10
N VAL A 580 22.69 19.28 -1.72
CA VAL A 580 23.32 20.43 -1.02
C VAL A 580 22.47 20.95 0.14
N GLU A 581 21.14 20.97 -0.01
CA GLU A 581 20.20 21.33 1.07
C GLU A 581 20.31 20.42 2.32
N GLN A 582 20.93 19.24 2.21
CA GLN A 582 21.19 18.32 3.32
C GLN A 582 22.52 18.60 4.05
N ASP A 583 23.15 19.75 3.79
CA ASP A 583 24.51 20.10 4.25
C ASP A 583 25.60 19.16 3.69
N GLU A 584 25.33 18.58 2.51
CA GLU A 584 26.22 17.64 1.83
C GLU A 584 26.82 18.27 0.58
N THR A 585 28.14 18.44 0.57
CA THR A 585 28.84 19.27 -0.42
C THR A 585 30.12 18.62 -0.93
N TYR A 586 30.59 19.10 -2.09
CA TYR A 586 31.93 18.79 -2.59
C TYR A 586 33.01 19.12 -1.54
N PRO A 587 34.08 18.32 -1.38
CA PRO A 587 34.46 17.13 -2.15
C PRO A 587 33.95 15.81 -1.54
N ASN A 588 32.90 15.86 -0.72
CA ASN A 588 32.48 14.72 0.10
C ASN A 588 31.41 13.85 -0.56
N ILE A 589 30.91 14.25 -1.73
CA ILE A 589 29.90 13.48 -2.46
C ILE A 589 30.56 12.58 -3.48
N TYR A 590 30.18 11.31 -3.43
CA TYR A 590 30.62 10.27 -4.33
C TYR A 590 29.41 9.59 -4.97
N ALA A 591 29.58 9.01 -6.15
CA ALA A 591 28.53 8.28 -6.84
C ALA A 591 29.01 6.96 -7.42
N LYS A 592 28.07 6.01 -7.50
CA LYS A 592 28.13 4.84 -8.37
C LYS A 592 27.09 5.02 -9.47
N THR A 593 27.46 4.80 -10.72
CA THR A 593 26.58 4.92 -11.88
C THR A 593 26.41 3.57 -12.57
N MET A 594 25.22 3.27 -13.06
CA MET A 594 24.93 2.05 -13.83
C MET A 594 24.05 2.38 -15.04
N ASN A 595 24.34 1.78 -16.18
CA ASN A 595 23.40 1.81 -17.30
C ASN A 595 22.29 0.81 -17.04
N VAL A 596 21.04 1.26 -17.20
CA VAL A 596 19.85 0.46 -16.95
C VAL A 596 18.87 0.56 -18.11
N ARG A 597 18.14 -0.53 -18.38
CA ARG A 597 17.06 -0.59 -19.37
C ARG A 597 15.77 -1.03 -18.69
N PHE A 598 14.70 -0.25 -18.86
CA PHE A 598 13.35 -0.66 -18.48
C PHE A 598 12.61 -1.12 -19.73
N ASN A 599 12.15 -2.36 -19.75
CA ASN A 599 11.38 -2.91 -20.88
C ASN A 599 9.92 -2.42 -20.90
N GLU A 600 9.44 -1.97 -19.74
CA GLU A 600 8.07 -1.51 -19.50
C GLU A 600 8.06 -0.10 -18.95
N ASP A 601 7.01 0.68 -19.26
CA ASP A 601 6.84 2.06 -18.80
C ASP A 601 5.97 2.14 -17.53
N LYS A 602 5.93 3.34 -16.93
CA LYS A 602 5.06 3.72 -15.80
C LYS A 602 5.17 2.82 -14.56
N GLY A 603 6.32 2.19 -14.36
CA GLY A 603 6.61 1.43 -13.15
C GLY A 603 7.30 2.27 -12.08
N THR A 604 7.67 1.60 -11.01
CA THR A 604 8.39 2.15 -9.86
C THR A 604 9.64 1.30 -9.63
N LEU A 605 10.80 1.93 -9.59
CA LEU A 605 12.05 1.29 -9.18
C LEU A 605 12.30 1.56 -7.70
N ASN A 606 12.35 0.51 -6.89
CA ASN A 606 12.89 0.56 -5.53
C ASN A 606 14.37 0.17 -5.55
N VAL A 607 15.19 0.94 -4.83
CA VAL A 607 16.64 0.79 -4.71
C VAL A 607 16.98 0.69 -3.23
N ALA A 608 17.38 -0.50 -2.77
CA ALA A 608 17.69 -0.77 -1.38
C ALA A 608 19.17 -1.10 -1.19
N PHE A 609 19.83 -0.46 -0.23
CA PHE A 609 21.25 -0.68 0.07
C PHE A 609 21.43 -1.61 1.27
N ASN A 610 21.97 -2.81 1.04
CA ASN A 610 22.16 -3.84 2.05
C ASN A 610 23.65 -4.02 2.38
N TYR A 611 24.05 -3.51 3.55
CA TYR A 611 25.41 -3.61 4.04
C TYR A 611 25.81 -5.07 4.32
N GLN A 612 27.03 -5.44 3.98
CA GLN A 612 27.58 -6.78 4.24
C GLN A 612 28.86 -6.75 5.07
N SER A 613 29.80 -5.84 4.81
CA SER A 613 31.08 -5.78 5.54
C SER A 613 31.75 -4.40 5.45
N GLY A 614 32.76 -4.18 6.30
CA GLY A 614 33.50 -2.92 6.40
C GLY A 614 33.65 -2.44 7.84
N SER A 615 34.49 -1.42 8.05
CA SER A 615 34.62 -0.74 9.36
C SER A 615 33.67 0.45 9.52
N ASN A 616 33.09 0.94 8.42
CA ASN A 616 32.25 2.12 8.36
C ASN A 616 30.90 1.81 7.73
N ARG A 617 29.87 2.58 8.08
CA ARG A 617 28.57 2.50 7.43
C ARG A 617 28.62 3.24 6.09
N LEU A 618 27.69 2.96 5.21
CA LEU A 618 27.47 3.72 3.98
C LEU A 618 26.42 4.81 4.26
N ASN A 619 26.77 6.09 4.10
CA ASN A 619 25.81 7.20 4.18
C ASN A 619 25.31 7.53 2.77
N ILE A 620 24.05 7.27 2.47
CA ILE A 620 23.42 7.56 1.18
C ILE A 620 22.73 8.92 1.25
N VAL A 621 22.86 9.74 0.20
CA VAL A 621 22.28 11.10 0.15
C VAL A 621 21.24 11.25 -0.95
N GLY A 622 21.15 10.26 -1.84
CA GLY A 622 20.09 10.18 -2.83
C GLY A 622 20.39 9.29 -4.02
N VAL A 623 19.33 9.06 -4.80
CA VAL A 623 19.36 8.26 -6.03
C VAL A 623 18.59 9.03 -7.11
N ASP A 624 19.13 9.09 -8.31
CA ASP A 624 18.46 9.69 -9.46
C ASP A 624 18.65 8.88 -10.75
N LEU A 625 17.72 9.10 -11.67
CA LEU A 625 17.74 8.52 -13.00
C LEU A 625 18.01 9.62 -14.03
N LEU A 626 19.04 9.43 -14.85
CA LEU A 626 19.46 10.38 -15.87
C LEU A 626 19.11 9.86 -17.27
N ASP A 627 18.64 10.74 -18.14
CA ASP A 627 18.48 10.44 -19.57
C ASP A 627 19.83 10.51 -20.31
N ALA A 628 19.81 10.25 -21.63
CA ALA A 628 21.00 10.28 -22.47
C ALA A 628 21.69 11.66 -22.54
N SER A 629 21.02 12.75 -22.16
CA SER A 629 21.62 14.09 -22.06
C SER A 629 22.28 14.36 -20.71
N GLY A 630 22.12 13.45 -19.74
CA GLY A 630 22.54 13.64 -18.35
C GLY A 630 21.54 14.44 -17.51
N SER A 631 20.31 14.66 -18.02
CA SER A 631 19.26 15.38 -17.29
C SER A 631 18.51 14.43 -16.35
N VAL A 632 18.18 14.92 -15.14
CA VAL A 632 17.42 14.15 -14.15
C VAL A 632 15.97 13.98 -14.60
N VAL A 633 15.56 12.73 -14.80
CA VAL A 633 14.19 12.33 -15.16
C VAL A 633 13.32 12.18 -13.92
N THR A 634 13.87 11.53 -12.90
CA THR A 634 13.22 11.25 -11.62
C THR A 634 14.30 11.08 -10.55
N ALA A 635 13.97 11.40 -9.30
CA ALA A 635 14.92 11.35 -8.21
C ALA A 635 14.24 11.15 -6.86
N ASN A 636 15.00 10.59 -5.93
CA ASN A 636 14.69 10.58 -4.52
C ASN A 636 15.93 11.01 -3.73
N TYR A 637 15.87 12.18 -3.10
CA TYR A 637 16.98 12.75 -2.34
C TYR A 637 16.58 12.85 -0.87
N HIS A 638 17.19 12.01 -0.04
CA HIS A 638 17.13 12.09 1.42
C HIS A 638 18.34 11.37 2.01
N ALA A 639 18.70 11.74 3.23
CA ALA A 639 19.79 11.14 3.97
C ALA A 639 19.36 9.79 4.54
N GLY A 640 20.07 8.74 4.17
CA GLY A 640 19.91 7.38 4.69
C GLY A 640 21.26 6.79 5.06
N PHE A 641 21.27 5.69 5.80
CA PHE A 641 22.49 4.93 6.04
C PHE A 641 22.24 3.43 6.15
N THR A 642 23.26 2.65 5.80
CA THR A 642 23.28 1.19 5.99
C THR A 642 24.63 0.73 6.56
N GLY A 643 24.60 -0.19 7.50
CA GLY A 643 25.72 -0.64 8.32
C GLY A 643 25.28 -1.78 9.23
N THR A 644 25.87 -1.92 10.41
CA THR A 644 25.32 -2.78 11.48
C THR A 644 23.93 -2.31 11.95
N ALA A 645 23.65 -1.01 11.79
CA ALA A 645 22.33 -0.40 11.85
C ALA A 645 21.98 0.22 10.50
N LYS A 646 20.69 0.39 10.22
CA LYS A 646 20.18 1.04 9.01
C LYS A 646 19.02 1.96 9.32
N ASN A 647 18.90 3.04 8.56
CA ASN A 647 17.74 3.92 8.54
C ASN A 647 17.57 4.50 7.14
N GLU A 648 16.34 4.54 6.63
CA GLU A 648 16.03 5.16 5.34
C GLU A 648 16.97 4.73 4.20
N ASN A 649 17.36 3.45 4.17
CA ASN A 649 18.31 2.90 3.19
C ASN A 649 17.63 2.45 1.89
N GLU A 650 16.40 2.89 1.64
CA GLU A 650 15.58 2.53 0.48
C GLU A 650 15.10 3.78 -0.25
N TYR A 651 15.22 3.76 -1.58
CA TYR A 651 14.91 4.89 -2.44
C TYR A 651 13.95 4.47 -3.54
N THR A 652 12.92 5.27 -3.79
CA THR A 652 11.86 4.94 -4.75
C THR A 652 11.82 5.96 -5.90
N LEU A 653 11.87 5.48 -7.14
CA LEU A 653 11.84 6.29 -8.35
C LEU A 653 10.67 5.91 -9.24
N SER A 654 9.84 6.88 -9.64
CA SER A 654 8.79 6.66 -10.64
C SER A 654 9.39 6.72 -12.06
N ILE A 655 9.23 5.64 -12.83
CA ILE A 655 9.81 5.48 -14.16
C ILE A 655 8.74 5.82 -15.21
N PRO A 656 8.80 6.99 -15.88
CA PRO A 656 7.72 7.43 -16.74
C PRO A 656 7.63 6.65 -18.06
N ASN A 657 8.77 6.34 -18.67
CA ASN A 657 8.86 5.73 -19.99
C ASN A 657 9.86 4.56 -19.98
N LYS A 658 9.56 3.51 -20.76
CA LYS A 658 10.54 2.46 -21.08
C LYS A 658 11.71 3.02 -21.87
N GLY A 659 12.87 2.39 -21.75
CA GLY A 659 14.09 2.81 -22.45
C GLY A 659 15.34 2.72 -21.60
N ASP A 660 16.42 3.29 -22.12
CA ASP A 660 17.76 3.26 -21.54
C ASP A 660 18.04 4.53 -20.76
N TYR A 661 18.63 4.37 -19.57
CA TYR A 661 18.95 5.44 -18.65
C TYR A 661 20.25 5.15 -17.91
N THR A 662 20.78 6.17 -17.22
CA THR A 662 21.83 5.99 -16.22
C THR A 662 21.22 6.13 -14.82
N LEU A 663 21.29 5.08 -14.00
CA LEU A 663 20.97 5.16 -12.57
C LEU A 663 22.22 5.65 -11.83
N ARG A 664 22.09 6.74 -11.09
CA ARG A 664 23.17 7.30 -10.27
C ARG A 664 22.76 7.28 -8.80
N MET A 665 23.64 6.73 -7.98
CA MET A 665 23.44 6.53 -6.54
C MET A 665 24.54 7.30 -5.82
N MET A 666 24.18 8.23 -4.95
CA MET A 666 25.12 9.15 -4.31
C MET A 666 25.26 8.89 -2.82
N VAL A 667 26.50 8.97 -2.34
CA VAL A 667 26.89 8.72 -0.96
C VAL A 667 27.78 9.84 -0.44
N SER A 668 27.78 10.06 0.87
CA SER A 668 28.63 11.04 1.53
C SER A 668 29.77 10.37 2.30
N LYS A 669 30.98 10.90 2.10
CA LYS A 669 32.16 10.59 2.92
C LYS A 669 32.45 11.64 4.00
N LYS A 670 31.53 12.59 4.24
CA LYS A 670 31.76 13.75 5.12
C LYS A 670 32.04 13.32 6.56
N THR A 671 31.31 12.33 7.06
CA THR A 671 31.36 11.86 8.46
C THR A 671 32.09 10.54 8.62
N GLU A 672 32.12 9.69 7.59
CA GLU A 672 32.76 8.37 7.62
C GLU A 672 33.48 8.06 6.30
N ALA A 673 34.55 7.27 6.38
CA ALA A 673 35.24 6.79 5.19
C ALA A 673 34.40 5.74 4.44
N LEU A 674 34.53 5.67 3.12
CA LEU A 674 33.83 4.69 2.27
C LEU A 674 34.55 3.33 2.29
N THR A 675 34.54 2.65 3.43
CA THR A 675 35.22 1.34 3.59
C THR A 675 34.27 0.14 3.53
N SER A 676 32.99 0.36 3.18
CA SER A 676 31.96 -0.66 3.22
C SER A 676 31.79 -1.38 1.89
N SER A 677 31.33 -2.62 1.97
CA SER A 677 30.87 -3.44 0.84
C SER A 677 29.47 -3.97 1.12
N GLY A 678 28.69 -4.19 0.07
CA GLY A 678 27.32 -4.71 0.18
C GLY A 678 26.64 -4.91 -1.17
N THR A 679 25.31 -5.06 -1.14
CA THR A 679 24.48 -5.23 -2.34
C THR A 679 23.37 -4.19 -2.45
N ILE A 680 23.20 -3.66 -3.66
CA ILE A 680 22.11 -2.78 -4.06
C ILE A 680 21.03 -3.65 -4.70
N LYS A 681 19.91 -3.83 -4.00
CA LYS A 681 18.75 -4.58 -4.49
C LYS A 681 17.81 -3.62 -5.23
N LEU A 682 17.54 -3.93 -6.48
CA LEU A 682 16.81 -3.11 -7.44
C LEU A 682 15.53 -3.86 -7.82
N SER A 683 14.37 -3.34 -7.45
CA SER A 683 13.08 -3.99 -7.72
C SER A 683 12.21 -3.07 -8.58
N TYR A 684 12.02 -3.43 -9.85
CA TYR A 684 11.14 -2.70 -10.75
C TYR A 684 9.74 -3.32 -10.73
N THR A 685 8.75 -2.56 -10.23
CA THR A 685 7.37 -3.04 -10.12
C THR A 685 6.44 -2.18 -10.96
N LYS A 686 5.34 -2.77 -11.44
CA LYS A 686 4.28 -2.07 -12.17
C LYS A 686 2.93 -2.50 -11.64
N ILE A 687 2.09 -1.54 -11.31
CA ILE A 687 0.71 -1.79 -10.92
C ILE A 687 -0.16 -1.59 -12.16
N ASP A 688 -0.80 -2.66 -12.64
CA ASP A 688 -1.74 -2.53 -13.76
C ASP A 688 -3.09 -2.03 -13.26
N THR A 689 -3.87 -1.48 -14.17
CA THR A 689 -5.23 -1.03 -13.89
C THR A 689 -6.24 -1.89 -14.64
N LEU A 690 -7.26 -2.39 -13.94
CA LEU A 690 -8.42 -3.05 -14.53
C LEU A 690 -9.60 -2.10 -14.53
N HIS A 691 -10.17 -1.86 -15.70
CA HIS A 691 -11.38 -1.08 -15.86
C HIS A 691 -12.60 -2.00 -15.84
N MET A 692 -13.41 -1.91 -14.79
CA MET A 692 -14.66 -2.66 -14.59
C MET A 692 -15.86 -1.80 -14.96
N LEU A 693 -16.94 -2.41 -15.44
CA LEU A 693 -18.23 -1.70 -15.52
C LEU A 693 -18.73 -1.33 -14.13
N ALA A 694 -19.05 -0.06 -13.94
CA ALA A 694 -19.72 0.44 -12.75
C ALA A 694 -21.10 -0.21 -12.63
N PRO A 695 -21.52 -0.64 -11.42
CA PRO A 695 -22.92 -0.97 -11.21
C PRO A 695 -23.78 0.28 -11.41
N THR A 696 -25.02 0.06 -11.84
CA THR A 696 -26.00 1.14 -12.07
C THR A 696 -26.26 1.95 -10.80
N GLU A 697 -26.15 1.31 -9.64
CA GLU A 697 -26.41 1.91 -8.33
C GLU A 697 -25.31 1.52 -7.34
N VAL A 698 -24.94 2.45 -6.45
CA VAL A 698 -24.01 2.17 -5.34
C VAL A 698 -24.61 2.61 -4.01
N PRO A 699 -24.83 1.68 -3.06
CA PRO A 699 -25.12 2.05 -1.69
C PRO A 699 -23.89 2.71 -1.05
N MET A 700 -24.12 3.90 -0.49
CA MET A 700 -23.19 4.60 0.38
C MET A 700 -23.64 4.47 1.83
N GLN A 701 -22.72 4.13 2.70
CA GLN A 701 -22.96 4.11 4.13
C GLN A 701 -21.78 4.70 4.91
N GLY A 702 -22.09 5.27 6.06
CA GLY A 702 -21.11 5.69 7.06
C GLY A 702 -21.53 5.14 8.40
N TYR A 703 -20.70 4.29 9.00
CA TYR A 703 -20.95 3.77 10.35
C TYR A 703 -19.81 4.06 11.31
N TRP A 704 -20.18 4.27 12.57
CA TRP A 704 -19.22 4.48 13.66
C TRP A 704 -19.33 3.33 14.66
N ARG A 705 -18.25 2.55 14.79
CA ARG A 705 -18.12 1.49 15.79
C ARG A 705 -17.47 2.03 17.05
N ARG A 706 -18.15 1.87 18.20
CA ARG A 706 -17.66 2.32 19.51
C ARG A 706 -17.54 1.18 20.54
N ASN A 707 -18.26 0.06 20.37
CA ASN A 707 -18.28 -1.09 21.29
C ASN A 707 -18.29 -0.66 22.77
N THR A 708 -19.30 0.08 23.20
CA THR A 708 -19.34 0.68 24.54
C THR A 708 -20.76 0.66 25.12
N THR A 709 -20.89 0.88 26.43
CA THR A 709 -22.19 1.08 27.07
C THR A 709 -22.58 2.55 27.02
N LEU A 710 -23.69 2.86 26.36
CA LEU A 710 -24.36 4.15 26.48
C LEU A 710 -25.02 4.22 27.86
N LYS A 711 -24.46 5.04 28.75
CA LYS A 711 -24.94 5.18 30.13
C LYS A 711 -26.23 5.98 30.16
N LYS A 712 -27.13 5.62 31.09
CA LYS A 712 -28.34 6.40 31.35
C LYS A 712 -28.01 7.89 31.53
N GLY A 713 -28.74 8.75 30.84
CA GLY A 713 -28.57 10.20 30.90
C GLY A 713 -27.37 10.76 30.13
N THR A 714 -26.64 9.93 29.38
CA THR A 714 -25.60 10.39 28.45
C THR A 714 -26.12 10.39 27.01
N THR A 715 -25.66 11.36 26.22
CA THR A 715 -25.98 11.49 24.81
C THR A 715 -24.79 11.07 23.97
N TRP A 716 -25.04 10.24 22.95
CA TRP A 716 -24.09 9.98 21.89
C TRP A 716 -24.50 10.75 20.65
N GLU A 717 -23.77 11.83 20.36
CA GLU A 717 -23.95 12.65 19.18
C GLU A 717 -23.16 12.10 18.00
N VAL A 718 -23.83 11.98 16.85
CA VAL A 718 -23.20 11.56 15.59
C VAL A 718 -23.70 12.46 14.47
N SER A 719 -22.81 12.80 13.53
CA SER A 719 -23.19 13.59 12.36
C SER A 719 -22.54 13.08 11.09
N SER A 720 -23.24 13.28 9.97
CA SER A 720 -22.80 12.95 8.63
C SER A 720 -23.19 14.05 7.65
N VAL A 721 -22.55 14.05 6.49
CA VAL A 721 -22.80 15.00 5.42
C VAL A 721 -22.90 14.28 4.08
N VAL A 722 -23.74 14.81 3.19
CA VAL A 722 -23.65 14.60 1.74
C VAL A 722 -23.78 15.95 1.03
N GLY A 723 -22.91 16.24 0.06
CA GLY A 723 -22.86 17.55 -0.57
C GLY A 723 -22.48 17.51 -2.04
N LEU A 724 -22.88 18.56 -2.77
CA LEU A 724 -22.62 18.71 -4.19
C LEU A 724 -21.16 19.05 -4.48
N VAL A 725 -20.68 18.56 -5.61
CA VAL A 725 -19.38 18.92 -6.18
C VAL A 725 -19.62 19.71 -7.46
N ALA A 726 -19.05 20.92 -7.52
CA ALA A 726 -19.04 21.69 -8.75
C ALA A 726 -18.11 21.02 -9.79
N PRO A 727 -18.48 21.00 -11.09
CA PRO A 727 -17.72 20.31 -12.13
C PRO A 727 -16.24 20.68 -12.16
N GLY A 728 -15.36 19.67 -12.06
CA GLY A 728 -13.90 19.86 -12.06
C GLY A 728 -13.33 20.60 -10.84
N GLN A 729 -14.12 20.80 -9.78
CA GLN A 729 -13.75 21.58 -8.58
C GLN A 729 -13.92 20.76 -7.29
N GLN A 730 -13.61 19.46 -7.31
CA GLN A 730 -13.78 18.53 -6.18
C GLN A 730 -13.17 19.09 -4.88
N ARG A 731 -11.87 19.44 -4.92
CA ARG A 731 -11.13 19.96 -3.77
C ARG A 731 -11.74 21.26 -3.23
N ARG A 732 -12.13 22.20 -4.12
CA ARG A 732 -12.70 23.50 -3.70
C ARG A 732 -14.12 23.35 -3.15
N SER A 733 -14.90 22.43 -3.71
CA SER A 733 -16.26 22.13 -3.25
C SER A 733 -16.26 21.54 -1.84
N PHE A 734 -15.36 20.57 -1.57
CA PHE A 734 -15.19 20.03 -0.23
C PHE A 734 -14.61 21.08 0.74
N LEU A 735 -13.65 21.90 0.28
CA LEU A 735 -13.10 22.98 1.12
C LEU A 735 -14.18 24.00 1.51
N ALA A 736 -15.08 24.37 0.59
CA ALA A 736 -16.20 25.28 0.90
C ALA A 736 -17.11 24.73 2.01
N TYR A 737 -17.34 23.41 2.05
CA TYR A 737 -18.04 22.74 3.14
C TYR A 737 -17.21 22.75 4.43
N SER A 738 -15.96 22.31 4.33
CA SER A 738 -15.09 22.15 5.50
C SER A 738 -14.81 23.48 6.20
N GLU A 739 -14.70 24.60 5.46
CA GLU A 739 -14.59 25.96 6.04
C GLU A 739 -15.84 26.39 6.80
N ARG A 740 -17.02 25.88 6.44
CA ARG A 740 -18.28 26.18 7.14
C ARG A 740 -18.42 25.35 8.42
N GLU A 741 -17.98 24.10 8.42
CA GLU A 741 -18.16 23.21 9.59
C GLU A 741 -16.99 23.18 10.57
N ARG A 742 -15.81 23.71 10.22
CA ARG A 742 -14.69 23.85 11.17
C ARG A 742 -14.93 24.96 12.19
N ALA A 743 -14.37 24.81 13.38
CA ALA A 743 -14.46 25.79 14.46
C ALA A 743 -13.70 27.10 14.18
N VAL A 744 -12.65 27.06 13.33
CA VAL A 744 -11.88 28.24 12.93
C VAL A 744 -11.54 28.16 11.44
N PRO A 745 -11.67 29.25 10.65
CA PRO A 745 -11.29 29.24 9.25
C PRO A 745 -9.84 28.80 9.05
N TRP A 746 -9.53 28.18 7.91
CA TRP A 746 -8.13 27.90 7.59
C TRP A 746 -7.34 29.21 7.57
N ARG A 747 -6.24 29.20 8.29
CA ARG A 747 -5.25 30.25 8.28
C ARG A 747 -3.89 29.64 8.59
N PRO A 748 -2.81 30.16 8.00
CA PRO A 748 -1.48 29.91 8.53
C PRO A 748 -1.47 30.23 10.03
N PHE A 749 -1.07 29.26 10.84
CA PHE A 749 -0.96 29.40 12.28
C PHE A 749 0.47 29.02 12.66
N THR A 750 1.36 30.02 12.63
CA THR A 750 2.74 29.83 13.06
C THR A 750 2.73 29.54 14.54
N LEU A 751 2.97 28.28 14.91
CA LEU A 751 3.06 27.82 16.28
C LEU A 751 4.50 27.40 16.56
N TYR A 752 4.97 27.75 17.74
CA TYR A 752 6.14 27.12 18.32
C TYR A 752 5.65 25.96 19.19
N ASN A 753 6.17 24.75 18.95
CA ASN A 753 5.90 23.57 19.77
C ASN A 753 7.24 23.02 20.26
N SER A 754 7.42 22.97 21.58
CA SER A 754 8.66 22.53 22.22
C SER A 754 8.99 21.05 22.00
N TRP A 755 8.08 20.23 21.44
CA TRP A 755 8.28 18.79 21.27
C TRP A 755 9.58 18.45 20.53
N TYR A 756 9.93 19.15 19.45
CA TYR A 756 11.18 18.90 18.72
C TYR A 756 12.44 19.24 19.53
N GLU A 757 12.44 20.36 20.27
CA GLU A 757 13.55 20.74 21.17
C GLU A 757 13.62 19.83 22.41
N LEU A 758 12.53 19.14 22.74
CA LEU A 758 12.47 18.17 23.83
C LEU A 758 12.79 16.73 23.40
N ASN A 759 12.59 16.34 22.14
CA ASN A 759 12.64 14.91 21.76
C ASN A 759 13.74 14.56 20.74
N ILE A 760 14.13 15.47 19.84
CA ILE A 760 15.21 15.20 18.87
C ILE A 760 16.57 15.65 19.42
N ASP A 761 16.63 16.79 20.09
CA ASP A 761 17.89 17.31 20.64
C ASP A 761 18.16 16.84 22.08
N ARG A 762 17.19 16.33 22.85
CA ARG A 762 17.50 15.69 24.15
C ARG A 762 18.07 14.28 24.02
N ASN A 763 17.80 13.57 22.93
CA ASN A 763 18.38 12.25 22.68
C ASN A 763 19.79 12.29 22.05
N ASN A 764 20.26 13.47 21.61
CA ASN A 764 21.61 13.64 21.05
C ASN A 764 22.42 14.83 21.63
N ALA A 765 21.87 15.68 22.50
CA ALA A 765 22.62 16.72 23.21
C ALA A 765 22.61 16.47 24.72
N VAL A 766 23.81 16.33 25.28
CA VAL A 766 24.03 16.13 26.71
C VAL A 766 23.99 17.50 27.42
N GLY A 767 23.43 17.57 28.62
CA GLY A 767 23.76 18.54 29.69
C GLY A 767 22.98 19.85 29.86
N ASN A 768 22.41 20.07 31.06
CA ASN A 768 22.16 21.37 31.71
C ASN A 768 20.72 21.87 31.85
N ASN A 769 20.34 22.02 33.13
CA ASN A 769 19.21 22.78 33.66
C ASN A 769 19.37 24.31 33.47
N GLY A 770 19.77 24.74 32.27
CA GLY A 770 19.69 26.14 31.87
C GLY A 770 20.75 27.10 32.43
N VAL A 771 21.89 26.63 32.95
CA VAL A 771 23.00 27.53 33.38
C VAL A 771 24.27 27.23 32.59
N TYR A 772 24.53 27.95 31.50
CA TYR A 772 25.75 27.79 30.69
C TYR A 772 27.02 27.67 31.57
N ASP A 773 27.64 26.48 31.57
CA ASP A 773 28.88 26.19 32.29
C ASP A 773 30.06 26.37 31.36
N ALA A 774 30.81 27.46 31.54
CA ALA A 774 32.00 27.75 30.75
C ALA A 774 33.13 26.72 30.94
N SER A 775 33.06 25.87 31.97
CA SER A 775 34.02 24.81 32.26
C SER A 775 33.68 23.45 31.63
N ASP A 776 32.49 23.29 31.05
CA ASP A 776 32.06 22.11 30.29
C ASP A 776 31.45 22.54 28.93
N PRO A 777 32.27 23.09 28.02
CA PRO A 777 31.78 23.65 26.74
C PRO A 777 31.15 22.62 25.80
N ASN A 778 31.38 21.33 26.06
CA ASN A 778 30.81 20.20 25.32
C ASN A 778 29.66 19.50 26.08
N ASN A 779 29.31 20.02 27.26
CA ASN A 779 28.09 19.73 27.97
C ASN A 779 27.90 18.27 28.40
N THR A 780 28.98 17.62 28.84
CA THR A 780 29.06 16.17 29.06
C THR A 780 28.51 15.66 30.41
N LYS A 781 27.99 16.53 31.31
CA LYS A 781 27.73 16.20 32.73
C LYS A 781 26.31 16.41 33.29
N GLY A 782 25.28 16.74 32.50
CA GLY A 782 23.96 17.08 33.09
C GLY A 782 23.01 15.89 33.33
N ASP A 783 22.20 16.01 34.39
CA ASP A 783 21.07 15.14 34.77
C ASP A 783 19.76 15.79 34.29
N TYR A 784 18.98 15.05 33.49
CA TYR A 784 17.73 15.51 32.85
C TYR A 784 16.50 14.69 33.26
N SER A 785 16.42 14.34 34.53
CA SER A 785 15.25 13.69 35.15
C SER A 785 14.02 14.60 35.34
N ALA A 786 14.01 15.84 34.83
CA ALA A 786 12.98 16.85 35.15
C ALA A 786 12.41 17.64 33.94
N ASN A 787 11.21 18.18 34.13
CA ASN A 787 10.49 19.04 33.17
C ASN A 787 11.20 20.38 32.94
N MET A 788 10.88 21.08 31.84
CA MET A 788 11.31 22.47 31.65
C MET A 788 10.81 23.34 32.81
N THR A 789 11.70 24.19 33.34
CA THR A 789 11.34 25.23 34.30
C THR A 789 10.68 26.42 33.58
N SER A 790 9.89 27.21 34.30
CA SER A 790 9.28 28.43 33.76
C SER A 790 10.32 29.39 33.18
N ASP A 791 11.50 29.50 33.81
CA ASP A 791 12.59 30.38 33.38
C ASP A 791 13.17 29.96 32.02
N GLN A 792 13.26 28.66 31.76
CA GLN A 792 13.68 28.12 30.46
C GLN A 792 12.65 28.42 29.37
N CYS A 793 11.36 28.25 29.65
CA CYS A 793 10.29 28.62 28.72
C CYS A 793 10.35 30.12 28.37
N VAL A 794 10.58 30.98 29.38
CA VAL A 794 10.74 32.42 29.20
C VAL A 794 12.00 32.75 28.39
N ASN A 795 13.11 32.04 28.60
CA ASN A 795 14.34 32.25 27.82
C ASN A 795 14.11 31.99 26.32
N VAL A 796 13.44 30.90 25.97
CA VAL A 796 13.11 30.59 24.57
C VAL A 796 12.20 31.66 23.97
N MET A 797 11.18 32.11 24.69
CA MET A 797 10.34 33.22 24.22
C MET A 797 11.17 34.49 23.97
N ASN A 798 12.15 34.79 24.82
CA ASN A 798 13.06 35.92 24.64
C ASN A 798 14.00 35.73 23.44
N GLN A 799 14.44 34.51 23.14
CA GLN A 799 15.21 34.21 21.92
C GLN A 799 14.36 34.46 20.67
N TRP A 800 13.12 33.97 20.65
CA TRP A 800 12.18 34.26 19.55
C TRP A 800 11.89 35.75 19.41
N LYS A 801 11.74 36.47 20.53
CA LYS A 801 11.58 37.92 20.51
C LYS A 801 12.80 38.58 19.86
N THR A 802 13.99 38.34 20.38
CA THR A 802 15.21 39.05 19.99
C THR A 802 15.68 38.67 18.58
N LYS A 803 15.61 37.39 18.21
CA LYS A 803 16.14 36.87 16.95
C LYS A 803 15.12 36.84 15.80
N PHE A 804 13.83 36.86 16.10
CA PHE A 804 12.79 36.76 15.08
C PHE A 804 11.86 37.99 15.07
N TYR A 805 11.24 38.32 16.21
CA TYR A 805 10.31 39.44 16.24
C TYR A 805 10.98 40.80 16.06
N ASP A 806 12.01 41.10 16.83
CA ASP A 806 12.71 42.38 16.76
C ASP A 806 13.40 42.59 15.39
N VAL A 807 13.78 41.49 14.73
CA VAL A 807 14.45 41.50 13.41
C VAL A 807 13.45 41.63 12.26
N TYR A 808 12.35 40.87 12.28
CA TYR A 808 11.43 40.73 11.13
C TYR A 808 10.04 41.32 11.37
N GLY A 809 9.72 41.76 12.59
CA GLY A 809 8.38 42.21 12.98
C GLY A 809 7.34 41.07 12.98
N LYS A 810 7.77 39.81 13.13
CA LYS A 810 6.91 38.61 13.10
C LYS A 810 7.05 37.81 14.38
N ALA A 811 5.94 37.32 14.93
CA ALA A 811 5.94 36.46 16.12
C ALA A 811 5.10 35.19 15.86
N PRO A 812 5.44 34.05 16.49
CA PRO A 812 4.51 32.93 16.61
C PRO A 812 3.19 33.39 17.23
N TYR A 813 2.08 32.81 16.77
CA TYR A 813 0.75 33.08 17.34
C TYR A 813 0.54 32.37 18.68
N ALA A 814 1.26 31.29 18.92
CA ALA A 814 1.21 30.53 20.16
C ALA A 814 2.55 29.86 20.43
N PHE A 815 2.86 29.74 21.72
CA PHE A 815 3.88 28.84 22.26
C PHE A 815 3.13 27.68 22.92
N VAL A 816 3.36 26.47 22.43
CA VAL A 816 2.87 25.23 23.02
C VAL A 816 4.05 24.57 23.71
N TRP A 817 3.97 24.49 25.03
CA TRP A 817 4.91 23.74 25.86
C TRP A 817 4.33 22.34 26.03
N ASP A 818 4.82 21.41 25.21
CA ASP A 818 4.57 19.98 25.36
C ASP A 818 5.52 19.44 26.45
N ASP A 819 5.07 18.57 27.34
CA ASP A 819 5.93 17.99 28.38
C ASP A 819 6.72 16.76 27.88
N GLY A 820 6.41 16.27 26.66
CA GLY A 820 7.09 15.15 26.02
C GLY A 820 7.00 13.84 26.82
N TRP A 821 6.06 13.75 27.75
CA TRP A 821 5.89 12.64 28.69
C TRP A 821 4.58 11.90 28.42
N ASP A 822 4.33 11.57 27.16
CA ASP A 822 3.61 10.35 26.87
C ASP A 822 4.54 9.17 27.18
N ALA A 823 4.17 8.35 28.16
CA ALA A 823 4.70 7.01 28.25
C ALA A 823 4.30 6.30 26.94
N TYR A 824 5.15 6.39 25.92
CA TYR A 824 5.09 5.56 24.73
C TYR A 824 5.34 4.12 25.19
N GLY A 825 4.29 3.50 25.72
CA GLY A 825 4.17 2.07 25.77
C GLY A 825 4.42 1.53 24.36
N THR A 826 5.04 0.36 24.28
CA THR A 826 5.29 -0.36 23.04
C THR A 826 4.01 -0.40 22.20
N TRP A 827 3.94 0.42 21.16
CA TRP A 827 2.98 0.24 20.09
C TRP A 827 3.39 -1.05 19.36
N THR A 828 2.81 -2.16 19.82
CA THR A 828 2.79 -3.44 19.10
C THR A 828 1.69 -3.44 18.06
#